data_AF-A0A9E3GGW4-F1
#
_entry.id   AF-A0A9E3GGW4-F1
#
_cell.length_a   1.000
_cell.length_b   1.000
_cell.length_c   1.000
_cell.angle_alpha   90.00
_cell.angle_beta   90.00
_cell.angle_gamma   90.00
#
_symmetry.space_group_name_H-M   'P 1'
#
loop_
_entity.id
_entity.type
_entity.pdbx_description
1 polymer ?
#
loop_
_entity_poly.entity_id
_entity_poly.type
_entity_poly.pdbx_seq_one_letter_code
_entity_poly.pdbx_strand_id
1 'polypeptide(L)'
;MSFVFVSTDALEASAAQLSGLGAAINQAQAAAAPATTALMAAGGDEVSAAIASLFSAHGQQYQALSVQAASFHDSFVQAMAAGAGSYAAAEAASANPLQAIFLVINAPFQTALGRPLIGNGANAPAGSGQNGGAGGILFGNGGAGGSGAVGQNGGNGGAAGLFGTGGPGGAGGPGQDLVMGSPGAAGGAGGAGGILFGSGGSGGYGGQGNSVGGPGGAGGLGGAGGLFGAGGAGGAGGVAGDGALGGSGGTGGAGGVLAGLLGAGGGHGGDGGNGVDSGNGAGGAGGAGGAGGLLGGPGGAGGNGGGFALTGGHGGAGGDAGALFGTGGSGGAGGSNASGTGGDGGAGGKAGLLFSSGGAGGAGGFGFQGGSGGTGGAAGFLFSDGGVGGTGGGASLSGFIGGTAGSGGQGGQGGALIGDGGAGGAGGYGALGAGPGGAGGFGGNGGLLGAAGNGGNGGFGSNPGAIGAAGANGTTPLQPLYDVINTPTDLLLGRPLIGNGANAAPGSGLPGGAGGILLGSGGAGGSGAAGQTGGAGGAAGLLGEGGAGGVGGFSTSGNGGSGGAGGSGGLLLGSGGIGGIGGGSASATAGAGGAGGAGGLLGAGGDGGGGGYADFTGGKGTGGVGGAGGGGGLLGGLFDAGGGIGGAGGQGGAAAGAGGAGGNGGVIAGVGGAGGSGAFGGAHGNGGNGGNGGLLFGDGGDGGTGTAGGKGGAGGTSGLLLSDGGDGGSGGGGGSGPGITGGAGGAGGGASLFGFGGAGGAGGFTSTAGGSGGIGGRGGLLVGSGGDGGAGGGAFVTGGSGGDGGDSLLIGDGGNGGNADSAPTPGTPGSGGNAGLLGVNGIDGL
;
A
#
# COMPACT_ATOMS: atom_id res chain seq x y z
N MET A 1 -26.81 -30.11 -23.55
CA MET A 1 -27.38 -28.76 -23.33
C MET A 1 -26.24 -27.76 -23.52
N SER A 2 -26.40 -26.75 -24.35
CA SER A 2 -25.40 -25.68 -24.47
C SER A 2 -25.53 -24.78 -23.25
N PHE A 3 -24.49 -24.70 -22.42
CA PHE A 3 -24.43 -23.70 -21.35
C PHE A 3 -24.30 -22.32 -21.99
N VAL A 4 -25.22 -21.42 -21.67
CA VAL A 4 -25.13 -20.00 -22.04
C VAL A 4 -24.50 -19.30 -20.85
N PHE A 5 -23.23 -18.92 -20.98
CA PHE A 5 -22.54 -18.09 -19.99
C PHE A 5 -22.76 -16.62 -20.34
N VAL A 6 -23.35 -15.86 -19.43
CA VAL A 6 -23.47 -14.40 -19.50
C VAL A 6 -22.66 -13.82 -18.35
N SER A 7 -21.69 -12.95 -18.63
CA SER A 7 -21.04 -12.16 -17.58
C SER A 7 -21.93 -10.96 -17.28
N THR A 8 -22.72 -11.05 -16.21
CA THR A 8 -23.57 -9.97 -15.71
C THR A 8 -22.74 -8.73 -15.35
N ASP A 9 -21.58 -8.92 -14.70
CA ASP A 9 -20.62 -7.86 -14.38
C ASP A 9 -20.16 -7.07 -15.62
N ALA A 10 -19.83 -7.78 -16.72
CA ALA A 10 -19.40 -7.13 -17.96
C ALA A 10 -20.53 -6.32 -18.61
N LEU A 11 -21.78 -6.75 -18.45
CA LEU A 11 -22.95 -6.02 -18.93
C LEU A 11 -23.22 -4.78 -18.07
N GLU A 12 -23.09 -4.86 -16.75
CA GLU A 12 -23.24 -3.70 -15.87
C GLU A 12 -22.12 -2.67 -16.06
N ALA A 13 -20.87 -3.13 -16.17
CA ALA A 13 -19.72 -2.27 -16.47
C ALA A 13 -19.90 -1.57 -17.82
N SER A 14 -20.38 -2.29 -18.83
CA SER A 14 -20.65 -1.72 -20.15
C SER A 14 -21.82 -0.72 -20.12
N ALA A 15 -22.86 -0.95 -19.30
CA ALA A 15 -23.97 -0.02 -19.11
C ALA A 15 -23.51 1.28 -18.45
N ALA A 16 -22.64 1.18 -17.44
CA ALA A 16 -22.02 2.33 -16.79
C ALA A 16 -21.11 3.13 -17.74
N GLN A 17 -20.31 2.46 -18.57
CA GLN A 17 -19.49 3.11 -19.60
C GLN A 17 -20.35 3.84 -20.64
N LEU A 18 -21.45 3.21 -21.09
CA LEU A 18 -22.39 3.84 -22.01
C LEU A 18 -23.07 5.05 -21.37
N SER A 19 -23.47 4.97 -20.10
CA SER A 19 -23.99 6.12 -19.36
C SER A 19 -23.00 7.29 -19.32
N GLY A 20 -21.72 7.01 -19.01
CA GLY A 20 -20.65 8.00 -19.04
C GLY A 20 -20.43 8.63 -20.42
N LEU A 21 -20.48 7.81 -21.49
CA LEU A 21 -20.41 8.29 -22.87
C LEU A 21 -21.59 9.21 -23.22
N GLY A 22 -22.81 8.83 -22.81
CA GLY A 22 -24.02 9.65 -22.98
C GLY A 22 -23.89 11.01 -22.28
N ALA A 23 -23.38 11.02 -21.05
CA ALA A 23 -23.12 12.26 -20.30
C ALA A 23 -22.09 13.15 -20.99
N ALA A 24 -20.98 12.58 -21.47
CA ALA A 24 -19.94 13.32 -22.19
C ALA A 24 -20.46 13.93 -23.51
N ILE A 25 -21.26 13.17 -24.27
CA ILE A 25 -21.88 13.65 -25.52
C ILE A 25 -22.87 14.78 -25.22
N ASN A 26 -23.73 14.64 -24.20
CA ASN A 26 -24.69 15.67 -23.81
C ASN A 26 -23.99 16.95 -23.32
N GLN A 27 -22.89 16.82 -22.58
CA GLN A 27 -22.09 17.97 -22.14
C GLN A 27 -21.42 18.69 -23.32
N ALA A 28 -20.84 17.94 -24.26
CA ALA A 28 -20.25 18.51 -25.47
C ALA A 28 -21.31 19.22 -26.34
N GLN A 29 -22.50 18.65 -26.46
CA GLN A 29 -23.62 19.25 -27.18
C GLN A 29 -24.11 20.55 -26.54
N ALA A 30 -24.25 20.56 -25.22
CA ALA A 30 -24.63 21.75 -24.46
C ALA A 30 -23.58 22.86 -24.58
N ALA A 31 -22.28 22.51 -24.57
CA ALA A 31 -21.19 23.47 -24.72
C ALA A 31 -21.11 24.06 -26.13
N ALA A 32 -21.44 23.28 -27.17
CA ALA A 32 -21.40 23.72 -28.57
C ALA A 32 -22.64 24.52 -28.99
N ALA A 33 -23.75 24.44 -28.24
CA ALA A 33 -25.02 25.08 -28.62
C ALA A 33 -24.91 26.59 -28.86
N PRO A 34 -24.33 27.42 -27.95
CA PRO A 34 -24.30 28.87 -28.15
C PRO A 34 -23.49 29.30 -29.39
N ALA A 35 -22.42 28.57 -29.70
CA ALA A 35 -21.54 28.86 -30.82
C ALA A 35 -22.13 28.44 -32.19
N THR A 36 -23.13 27.54 -32.19
CA THR A 36 -23.68 26.94 -33.42
C THR A 36 -25.10 27.41 -33.74
N THR A 37 -25.88 27.87 -32.76
CA THR A 37 -27.27 28.30 -32.96
C THR A 37 -27.46 29.82 -33.05
N ALA A 38 -26.40 30.61 -32.80
CA ALA A 38 -26.45 32.06 -32.77
C ALA A 38 -25.29 32.69 -33.57
N LEU A 39 -25.02 32.18 -34.79
CA LEU A 39 -23.98 32.74 -35.63
C LEU A 39 -24.32 34.19 -36.01
N MET A 40 -23.34 35.08 -35.85
CA MET A 40 -23.44 36.46 -36.32
C MET A 40 -22.96 36.57 -37.77
N ALA A 41 -23.58 37.45 -38.54
CA ALA A 41 -23.13 37.76 -39.90
C ALA A 41 -21.71 38.37 -39.88
N ALA A 42 -20.82 37.89 -40.75
CA ALA A 42 -19.43 38.36 -40.82
C ALA A 42 -19.29 39.79 -41.39
N GLY A 43 -20.32 40.28 -42.09
CA GLY A 43 -20.43 41.62 -42.65
C GLY A 43 -21.89 42.10 -42.66
N GLY A 44 -22.11 43.38 -42.99
CA GLY A 44 -23.45 43.99 -43.05
C GLY A 44 -24.25 43.65 -44.31
N ASP A 45 -23.76 42.77 -45.17
CA ASP A 45 -24.37 42.37 -46.43
C ASP A 45 -25.36 41.20 -46.27
N GLU A 46 -26.29 41.09 -47.22
CA GLU A 46 -27.35 40.09 -47.22
C GLU A 46 -26.82 38.65 -47.39
N VAL A 47 -25.65 38.47 -48.02
CA VAL A 47 -25.03 37.14 -48.19
C VAL A 47 -24.51 36.63 -46.84
N SER A 48 -23.82 37.47 -46.09
CA SER A 48 -23.36 37.18 -44.72
C SER A 48 -24.53 36.88 -43.78
N ALA A 49 -25.63 37.62 -43.89
CA ALA A 49 -26.84 37.39 -43.10
C ALA A 49 -27.55 36.06 -43.44
N ALA A 50 -27.66 35.74 -44.74
CA ALA A 50 -28.26 34.49 -45.20
C ALA A 50 -27.43 33.26 -44.79
N ILE A 51 -26.10 33.35 -44.85
CA ILE A 51 -25.18 32.28 -44.41
C ILE A 51 -25.30 32.06 -42.89
N ALA A 52 -25.28 33.13 -42.09
CA ALA A 52 -25.44 33.05 -40.64
C ALA A 52 -26.79 32.42 -40.23
N SER A 53 -27.88 32.76 -40.94
CA SER A 53 -29.21 32.17 -40.75
C SER A 53 -29.25 30.68 -41.09
N LEU A 54 -28.66 30.27 -42.22
CA LEU A 54 -28.60 28.87 -42.63
C LEU A 54 -27.86 28.00 -41.60
N PHE A 55 -26.68 28.44 -41.15
CA PHE A 55 -25.90 27.70 -40.16
C PHE A 55 -26.57 27.68 -38.78
N SER A 56 -27.21 28.77 -38.37
CA SER A 56 -27.97 28.81 -37.10
C SER A 56 -29.18 27.87 -37.13
N ALA A 57 -29.91 27.81 -38.24
CA ALA A 57 -31.02 26.87 -38.43
C ALA A 57 -30.54 25.40 -38.45
N HIS A 58 -29.39 25.13 -39.08
CA HIS A 58 -28.77 23.80 -39.05
C HIS A 58 -28.34 23.40 -37.62
N GLY A 59 -27.76 24.33 -36.85
CA GLY A 59 -27.43 24.14 -35.44
C GLY A 59 -28.66 23.79 -34.62
N GLN A 60 -29.79 24.47 -34.82
CA GLN A 60 -31.04 24.17 -34.11
C GLN A 60 -31.62 22.79 -34.47
N GLN A 61 -31.55 22.38 -35.74
CA GLN A 61 -31.97 21.04 -36.16
C GLN A 61 -31.08 19.94 -35.58
N TYR A 62 -29.76 20.18 -35.51
CA TYR A 62 -28.81 19.27 -34.89
C TYR A 62 -29.07 19.12 -33.37
N GLN A 63 -29.42 20.20 -32.68
CA GLN A 63 -29.81 20.13 -31.26
C GLN A 63 -31.09 19.30 -31.06
N ALA A 64 -32.11 19.46 -31.91
CA ALA A 64 -33.33 18.66 -31.83
C ALA A 64 -33.09 17.16 -32.06
N LEU A 65 -32.23 16.80 -33.03
CA LEU A 65 -31.83 15.41 -33.28
C LEU A 65 -31.03 14.83 -32.12
N SER A 66 -30.18 15.64 -31.48
CA SER A 66 -29.33 15.22 -30.36
C SER A 66 -30.15 14.87 -29.11
N VAL A 67 -31.24 15.60 -28.84
CA VAL A 67 -32.21 15.25 -27.78
C VAL A 67 -32.88 13.90 -28.07
N GLN A 68 -33.24 13.63 -29.33
CA GLN A 68 -33.83 12.35 -29.71
C GLN A 68 -32.83 11.20 -29.58
N ALA A 69 -31.56 11.42 -29.95
CA ALA A 69 -30.48 10.44 -29.75
C ALA A 69 -30.21 10.15 -28.27
N ALA A 70 -30.25 11.16 -27.40
CA ALA A 70 -30.11 10.99 -25.95
C ALA A 70 -31.22 10.09 -25.38
N SER A 71 -32.48 10.32 -25.76
CA SER A 71 -33.60 9.49 -25.29
C SER A 71 -33.52 8.01 -25.71
N PHE A 72 -32.99 7.76 -26.91
CA PHE A 72 -32.73 6.40 -27.38
C PHE A 72 -31.59 5.74 -26.59
N HIS A 73 -30.51 6.48 -26.35
CA HIS A 73 -29.36 6.02 -25.58
C HIS A 73 -29.76 5.65 -24.15
N ASP A 74 -30.55 6.49 -23.47
CA ASP A 74 -31.05 6.22 -22.13
C ASP A 74 -31.89 4.93 -22.08
N SER A 75 -32.77 4.75 -23.07
CA SER A 75 -33.60 3.54 -23.18
C SER A 75 -32.76 2.28 -23.42
N PHE A 76 -31.68 2.39 -24.19
CA PHE A 76 -30.76 1.29 -24.48
C PHE A 76 -29.95 0.88 -23.23
N VAL A 77 -29.40 1.85 -22.49
CA VAL A 77 -28.69 1.60 -21.23
C VAL A 77 -29.62 0.97 -20.19
N GLN A 78 -30.86 1.46 -20.08
CA GLN A 78 -31.85 0.92 -19.16
C GLN A 78 -32.24 -0.53 -19.50
N ALA A 79 -32.43 -0.86 -20.78
CA ALA A 79 -32.74 -2.22 -21.22
C ALA A 79 -31.59 -3.19 -20.94
N MET A 80 -30.33 -2.72 -21.05
CA MET A 80 -29.15 -3.53 -20.79
C MET A 80 -28.98 -3.83 -19.29
N ALA A 81 -29.21 -2.84 -18.42
CA ALA A 81 -29.23 -3.02 -16.97
C ALA A 81 -30.35 -3.98 -16.52
N ALA A 82 -31.56 -3.84 -17.10
CA ALA A 82 -32.67 -4.75 -16.82
C ALA A 82 -32.38 -6.20 -17.28
N GLY A 83 -31.65 -6.36 -18.39
CA GLY A 83 -31.17 -7.67 -18.86
C GLY A 83 -30.21 -8.32 -17.88
N ALA A 84 -29.21 -7.58 -17.39
CA ALA A 84 -28.25 -8.08 -16.37
C ALA A 84 -28.97 -8.52 -15.08
N GLY A 85 -29.89 -7.70 -14.57
CA GLY A 85 -30.69 -8.04 -13.38
C GLY A 85 -31.59 -9.28 -13.57
N SER A 86 -32.06 -9.52 -14.79
CA SER A 86 -32.87 -10.72 -15.09
C SER A 86 -32.03 -12.01 -15.09
N TYR A 87 -30.79 -11.96 -15.56
CA TYR A 87 -29.86 -13.10 -15.48
C TYR A 87 -29.42 -13.36 -14.03
N ALA A 88 -29.10 -12.32 -13.27
CA ALA A 88 -28.78 -12.44 -11.85
C ALA A 88 -29.95 -13.02 -11.02
N ALA A 89 -31.18 -12.58 -11.29
CA ALA A 89 -32.37 -13.11 -10.62
C ALA A 89 -32.64 -14.60 -10.95
N ALA A 90 -32.34 -15.02 -12.18
CA ALA A 90 -32.46 -16.42 -12.59
C ALA A 90 -31.43 -17.31 -11.86
N GLU A 91 -30.20 -16.82 -11.67
CA GLU A 91 -29.17 -17.49 -10.89
C GLU A 91 -29.58 -17.60 -9.41
N ALA A 92 -30.03 -16.51 -8.79
CA ALA A 92 -30.52 -16.49 -7.40
C ALA A 92 -31.69 -17.45 -7.17
N ALA A 93 -32.64 -17.54 -8.11
CA ALA A 93 -33.77 -18.46 -8.03
C ALA A 93 -33.34 -19.95 -8.09
N SER A 94 -32.23 -20.24 -8.79
CA SER A 94 -31.68 -21.59 -8.89
C SER A 94 -30.86 -22.02 -7.67
N ALA A 95 -30.34 -21.08 -6.87
CA ALA A 95 -29.56 -21.34 -5.65
C ALA A 95 -30.43 -21.57 -4.38
N ASN A 96 -31.68 -21.08 -4.37
CA ASN A 96 -32.57 -21.11 -3.20
C ASN A 96 -32.82 -22.52 -2.59
N PRO A 97 -33.01 -23.61 -3.38
CA PRO A 97 -33.14 -24.96 -2.83
C PRO A 97 -31.89 -25.48 -2.11
N LEU A 98 -30.70 -25.00 -2.47
CA LEU A 98 -29.43 -25.43 -1.87
C LEU A 98 -29.19 -24.74 -0.51
N GLN A 99 -29.58 -23.47 -0.38
CA GLN A 99 -29.55 -22.74 0.90
C GLN A 99 -30.39 -23.43 1.98
N ALA A 100 -31.56 -23.97 1.61
CA ALA A 100 -32.41 -24.72 2.54
C ALA A 100 -31.77 -26.02 3.06
N ILE A 101 -30.92 -26.67 2.26
CA ILE A 101 -30.20 -27.88 2.66
C ILE A 101 -29.11 -27.54 3.68
N PHE A 102 -28.40 -26.43 3.51
CA PHE A 102 -27.37 -26.00 4.47
C PHE A 102 -27.96 -25.69 5.86
N LEU A 103 -29.16 -25.13 5.95
CA LEU A 103 -29.87 -24.97 7.23
C LEU A 103 -30.10 -26.31 7.94
N VAL A 104 -30.48 -27.36 7.21
CA VAL A 104 -30.68 -28.72 7.77
C VAL A 104 -29.35 -29.34 8.22
N ILE A 105 -28.29 -29.16 7.43
CA ILE A 105 -26.93 -29.64 7.76
C ILE A 105 -26.38 -28.92 9.00
N ASN A 106 -26.62 -27.62 9.14
CA ASN A 106 -26.12 -26.81 10.23
C ASN A 106 -26.87 -27.03 11.55
N ALA A 107 -28.17 -27.34 11.51
CA ALA A 107 -29.00 -27.41 12.72
C ALA A 107 -28.46 -28.32 13.84
N PRO A 108 -27.92 -29.53 13.57
CA PRO A 108 -27.31 -30.36 14.61
C PRO A 108 -26.08 -29.70 15.26
N PHE A 109 -25.24 -29.03 14.47
CA PHE A 109 -24.02 -28.36 14.96
C PHE A 109 -24.34 -27.09 15.72
N GLN A 110 -25.28 -26.29 15.22
CA GLN A 110 -25.76 -25.09 15.91
C GLN A 110 -26.34 -25.44 17.28
N THR A 111 -27.07 -26.55 17.38
CA THR A 111 -27.65 -27.03 18.65
C THR A 111 -26.61 -27.62 19.59
N ALA A 112 -25.67 -28.42 19.07
CA ALA A 112 -24.71 -29.14 19.89
C ALA A 112 -23.51 -28.29 20.33
N LEU A 113 -23.07 -27.36 19.48
CA LEU A 113 -21.80 -26.63 19.61
C LEU A 113 -21.97 -25.10 19.57
N GLY A 114 -23.19 -24.60 19.38
CA GLY A 114 -23.47 -23.17 19.27
C GLY A 114 -22.90 -22.52 18.00
N ARG A 115 -22.42 -23.31 17.04
CA ARG A 115 -21.76 -22.88 15.82
C ARG A 115 -22.22 -23.72 14.63
N PRO A 116 -22.40 -23.13 13.43
CA PRO A 116 -22.77 -23.89 12.26
C PRO A 116 -21.59 -24.76 11.78
N LEU A 117 -21.87 -25.74 10.93
CA LEU A 117 -20.79 -26.48 10.25
C LEU A 117 -20.21 -25.64 9.11
N ILE A 118 -21.10 -25.00 8.32
CA ILE A 118 -20.79 -24.16 7.17
C ILE A 118 -21.50 -22.81 7.34
N GLY A 119 -20.81 -21.72 7.10
CA GLY A 119 -21.36 -20.36 7.13
C GLY A 119 -20.50 -19.41 7.93
N ASN A 120 -20.54 -18.13 7.55
CA ASN A 120 -19.75 -17.10 8.19
C ASN A 120 -20.20 -16.79 9.62
N GLY A 121 -19.27 -16.22 10.39
CA GLY A 121 -19.55 -15.63 11.68
C GLY A 121 -20.39 -14.37 11.56
N ALA A 122 -21.26 -14.14 12.53
CA ALA A 122 -22.09 -12.94 12.55
C ALA A 122 -21.25 -11.68 12.83
N ASN A 123 -21.51 -10.61 12.08
CA ASN A 123 -20.96 -9.29 12.37
C ASN A 123 -21.52 -8.77 13.70
N ALA A 124 -20.68 -8.08 14.48
CA ALA A 124 -21.13 -7.38 15.68
C ALA A 124 -21.68 -6.00 15.31
N PRO A 125 -22.72 -5.49 16.03
CA PRO A 125 -23.35 -4.21 15.68
C PRO A 125 -22.39 -3.02 15.75
N ALA A 126 -22.57 -2.05 14.85
CA ALA A 126 -21.85 -0.78 14.89
C ALA A 126 -22.09 -0.03 16.22
N GLY A 127 -21.05 0.65 16.72
CA GLY A 127 -21.06 1.37 17.99
C GLY A 127 -21.05 0.48 19.24
N SER A 128 -21.10 -0.85 19.11
CA SER A 128 -21.15 -1.75 20.28
C SER A 128 -19.79 -2.07 20.89
N GLY A 129 -18.70 -1.94 20.13
CA GLY A 129 -17.37 -2.43 20.51
C GLY A 129 -17.30 -3.95 20.74
N GLN A 130 -18.32 -4.71 20.34
CA GLN A 130 -18.38 -6.16 20.56
C GLN A 130 -17.60 -6.93 19.50
N ASN A 131 -17.06 -8.08 19.89
CA ASN A 131 -16.33 -8.94 18.96
C ASN A 131 -17.27 -9.60 17.94
N GLY A 132 -16.77 -9.80 16.73
CA GLY A 132 -17.43 -10.60 15.70
C GLY A 132 -17.56 -12.06 16.12
N GLY A 133 -18.62 -12.71 15.62
CA GLY A 133 -18.85 -14.14 15.83
C GLY A 133 -17.83 -15.01 15.10
N ALA A 134 -17.52 -16.18 15.64
CA ALA A 134 -16.67 -17.13 14.95
C ALA A 134 -17.39 -17.75 13.73
N GLY A 135 -16.63 -18.04 12.67
CA GLY A 135 -17.12 -18.78 11.50
C GLY A 135 -17.56 -20.20 11.82
N GLY A 136 -18.18 -20.86 10.84
CA GLY A 136 -18.56 -22.26 10.89
C GLY A 136 -17.37 -23.17 11.17
N ILE A 137 -17.63 -24.37 11.70
CA ILE A 137 -16.56 -25.27 12.14
C ILE A 137 -15.68 -25.74 10.98
N LEU A 138 -16.30 -26.08 9.85
CA LEU A 138 -15.60 -26.58 8.67
C LEU A 138 -15.27 -25.45 7.69
N PHE A 139 -16.28 -24.68 7.30
CA PHE A 139 -16.13 -23.60 6.34
C PHE A 139 -16.85 -22.36 6.87
N GLY A 140 -16.20 -21.20 6.79
CA GLY A 140 -16.81 -19.93 7.11
C GLY A 140 -15.80 -18.90 7.59
N ASN A 141 -15.93 -17.69 7.07
CA ASN A 141 -15.14 -16.54 7.51
C ASN A 141 -15.56 -16.14 8.93
N GLY A 142 -14.67 -15.46 9.64
CA GLY A 142 -15.02 -14.79 10.89
C GLY A 142 -15.94 -13.59 10.65
N GLY A 143 -16.79 -13.26 11.62
CA GLY A 143 -17.61 -12.05 11.56
C GLY A 143 -16.79 -10.78 11.83
N ALA A 144 -17.19 -9.65 11.25
CA ALA A 144 -16.59 -8.35 11.53
C ALA A 144 -16.82 -7.91 12.98
N GLY A 145 -15.81 -7.30 13.60
CA GLY A 145 -15.93 -6.64 14.89
C GLY A 145 -16.81 -5.38 14.81
N GLY A 146 -17.60 -5.13 15.86
CA GLY A 146 -18.42 -3.93 15.95
C GLY A 146 -17.55 -2.69 16.17
N SER A 147 -17.83 -1.60 15.46
CA SER A 147 -17.16 -0.33 15.74
C SER A 147 -17.42 0.13 17.19
N GLY A 148 -16.50 0.87 17.77
CA GLY A 148 -16.67 1.43 19.10
C GLY A 148 -17.55 2.68 19.09
N ALA A 149 -18.45 2.83 20.08
CA ALA A 149 -19.06 4.12 20.38
C ALA A 149 -18.00 5.13 20.88
N VAL A 150 -18.37 6.40 21.03
CA VAL A 150 -17.47 7.46 21.55
C VAL A 150 -16.69 7.00 22.79
N GLY A 151 -15.37 6.98 22.69
CA GLY A 151 -14.43 6.56 23.74
C GLY A 151 -14.35 5.05 24.00
N GLN A 152 -15.03 4.21 23.22
CA GLN A 152 -14.96 2.74 23.32
C GLN A 152 -14.12 2.15 22.20
N ASN A 153 -13.35 1.11 22.53
CA ASN A 153 -12.55 0.39 21.54
C ASN A 153 -13.45 -0.31 20.52
N GLY A 154 -12.90 -0.53 19.34
CA GLY A 154 -13.48 -1.45 18.37
C GLY A 154 -13.42 -2.89 18.89
N GLY A 155 -14.43 -3.68 18.56
CA GLY A 155 -14.45 -5.10 18.87
C GLY A 155 -13.51 -5.89 17.95
N ASN A 156 -12.98 -7.00 18.45
CA ASN A 156 -12.12 -7.86 17.63
C ASN A 156 -12.93 -8.58 16.54
N GLY A 157 -12.30 -8.88 15.41
CA GLY A 157 -12.86 -9.77 14.41
C GLY A 157 -13.01 -11.20 14.95
N GLY A 158 -13.99 -11.92 14.41
CA GLY A 158 -14.22 -13.33 14.72
C GLY A 158 -13.15 -14.22 14.10
N ALA A 159 -12.81 -15.33 14.76
CA ALA A 159 -11.94 -16.34 14.16
C ALA A 159 -12.72 -17.16 13.11
N ALA A 160 -12.03 -17.59 12.06
CA ALA A 160 -12.59 -18.49 11.05
C ALA A 160 -12.71 -19.95 11.53
N GLY A 161 -13.21 -20.81 10.64
CA GLY A 161 -13.34 -22.26 10.83
C GLY A 161 -12.05 -23.05 10.59
N LEU A 162 -12.20 -24.24 10.01
CA LEU A 162 -11.07 -25.01 9.45
C LEU A 162 -10.55 -24.35 8.16
N PHE A 163 -11.48 -23.86 7.34
CA PHE A 163 -11.27 -23.10 6.11
C PHE A 163 -12.04 -21.77 6.20
N GLY A 164 -11.39 -20.67 5.85
CA GLY A 164 -11.99 -19.34 5.81
C GLY A 164 -11.04 -18.27 6.35
N THR A 165 -11.34 -17.01 6.07
CA THR A 165 -10.52 -15.88 6.51
C THR A 165 -11.02 -15.34 7.84
N GLY A 166 -10.09 -14.81 8.66
CA GLY A 166 -10.44 -14.15 9.90
C GLY A 166 -11.27 -12.89 9.63
N GLY A 167 -12.25 -12.61 10.50
CA GLY A 167 -13.06 -11.40 10.34
C GLY A 167 -12.26 -10.12 10.59
N PRO A 168 -12.59 -8.99 9.94
CA PRO A 168 -11.91 -7.73 10.20
C PRO A 168 -12.24 -7.18 11.59
N GLY A 169 -11.28 -6.49 12.20
CA GLY A 169 -11.47 -5.78 13.46
C GLY A 169 -12.34 -4.52 13.31
N GLY A 170 -13.15 -4.22 14.33
CA GLY A 170 -13.98 -3.02 14.35
C GLY A 170 -13.15 -1.74 14.52
N ALA A 171 -13.59 -0.64 13.91
CA ALA A 171 -12.94 0.66 14.13
C ALA A 171 -13.11 1.15 15.58
N GLY A 172 -12.11 1.83 16.11
CA GLY A 172 -12.17 2.49 17.42
C GLY A 172 -13.11 3.70 17.40
N GLY A 173 -13.84 3.93 18.49
CA GLY A 173 -14.71 5.09 18.61
C GLY A 173 -13.96 6.41 18.78
N PRO A 174 -14.55 7.54 18.34
CA PRO A 174 -13.92 8.85 18.47
C PRO A 174 -13.82 9.28 19.93
N GLY A 175 -12.92 10.21 20.23
CA GLY A 175 -12.78 10.85 21.53
C GLY A 175 -14.02 11.66 21.91
N GLN A 176 -14.26 11.78 23.22
CA GLN A 176 -15.41 12.52 23.77
C GLN A 176 -15.23 14.03 23.57
N ASP A 177 -16.04 14.67 22.72
CA ASP A 177 -15.91 16.10 22.33
C ASP A 177 -15.96 17.10 23.53
N LEU A 178 -16.74 16.78 24.57
CA LEU A 178 -16.90 17.64 25.76
C LEU A 178 -15.78 17.52 26.80
N VAL A 179 -14.81 16.62 26.62
CA VAL A 179 -13.72 16.39 27.56
C VAL A 179 -12.39 16.63 26.85
N MET A 180 -11.77 17.78 27.15
CA MET A 180 -10.48 18.18 26.59
C MET A 180 -9.43 17.08 26.80
N GLY A 181 -8.66 16.78 25.76
CA GLY A 181 -7.64 15.75 25.84
C GLY A 181 -8.14 14.31 25.70
N SER A 182 -9.44 14.08 25.42
CA SER A 182 -9.96 12.73 25.31
C SER A 182 -9.34 11.96 24.14
N PRO A 183 -8.69 10.82 24.39
CA PRO A 183 -8.10 10.01 23.33
C PRO A 183 -9.19 9.38 22.46
N GLY A 184 -8.86 9.17 21.19
CA GLY A 184 -9.58 8.22 20.36
C GLY A 184 -9.34 6.81 20.89
N ALA A 185 -10.35 5.95 20.79
CA ALA A 185 -10.24 4.59 21.28
C ALA A 185 -9.49 3.70 20.26
N ALA A 186 -8.92 2.59 20.72
CA ALA A 186 -8.17 1.70 19.83
C ALA A 186 -9.10 0.94 18.87
N GLY A 187 -8.60 0.61 17.68
CA GLY A 187 -9.24 -0.36 16.80
C GLY A 187 -9.18 -1.78 17.38
N GLY A 188 -10.15 -2.61 17.01
CA GLY A 188 -10.18 -4.02 17.39
C GLY A 188 -9.18 -4.85 16.59
N ALA A 189 -8.65 -5.92 17.17
CA ALA A 189 -7.77 -6.82 16.43
C ALA A 189 -8.54 -7.61 15.36
N GLY A 190 -7.88 -7.97 14.27
CA GLY A 190 -8.42 -8.92 13.29
C GLY A 190 -8.53 -10.34 13.86
N GLY A 191 -9.47 -11.10 13.32
CA GLY A 191 -9.69 -12.49 13.69
C GLY A 191 -8.62 -13.43 13.15
N ALA A 192 -8.41 -14.58 13.79
CA ALA A 192 -7.51 -15.58 13.24
C ALA A 192 -8.11 -16.25 11.98
N GLY A 193 -7.26 -16.54 10.99
CA GLY A 193 -7.59 -17.32 9.81
C GLY A 193 -7.92 -18.78 10.13
N GLY A 194 -8.44 -19.50 9.14
CA GLY A 194 -8.91 -20.87 9.30
C GLY A 194 -7.76 -21.81 9.68
N ILE A 195 -8.01 -22.79 10.55
CA ILE A 195 -6.92 -23.62 11.13
C ILE A 195 -5.97 -24.19 10.07
N LEU A 196 -6.50 -24.63 8.91
CA LEU A 196 -5.68 -25.11 7.80
C LEU A 196 -5.38 -24.01 6.79
N PHE A 197 -6.40 -23.36 6.26
CA PHE A 197 -6.28 -22.36 5.20
C PHE A 197 -7.14 -21.13 5.47
N GLY A 198 -6.62 -19.99 5.03
CA GLY A 198 -7.22 -18.69 5.13
C GLY A 198 -6.34 -17.72 5.91
N SER A 199 -6.25 -16.50 5.38
CA SER A 199 -5.56 -15.39 6.00
C SER A 199 -6.21 -14.96 7.32
N GLY A 200 -5.40 -14.36 8.19
CA GLY A 200 -5.91 -13.61 9.33
C GLY A 200 -6.67 -12.36 8.87
N GLY A 201 -7.65 -11.93 9.66
CA GLY A 201 -8.40 -10.72 9.37
C GLY A 201 -7.58 -9.46 9.59
N SER A 202 -7.92 -8.38 8.90
CA SER A 202 -7.30 -7.07 9.10
C SER A 202 -7.66 -6.45 10.45
N GLY A 203 -6.74 -5.67 11.02
CA GLY A 203 -6.97 -4.89 12.23
C GLY A 203 -7.85 -3.67 11.96
N GLY A 204 -8.65 -3.27 12.96
CA GLY A 204 -9.54 -2.12 12.88
C GLY A 204 -8.80 -0.79 12.92
N TYR A 205 -9.34 0.22 12.24
CA TYR A 205 -8.80 1.59 12.26
C TYR A 205 -8.92 2.23 13.66
N GLY A 206 -7.92 2.97 14.12
CA GLY A 206 -7.95 3.67 15.41
C GLY A 206 -8.90 4.88 15.43
N GLY A 207 -9.59 5.13 16.53
CA GLY A 207 -10.54 6.24 16.65
C GLY A 207 -9.88 7.62 16.59
N GLN A 208 -10.59 8.62 16.10
CA GLN A 208 -10.10 10.01 16.13
C GLN A 208 -10.03 10.54 17.57
N GLY A 209 -8.99 11.29 17.94
CA GLY A 209 -8.95 12.05 19.19
C GLY A 209 -9.90 13.24 19.21
N ASN A 210 -10.27 13.71 20.41
CA ASN A 210 -11.06 14.95 20.55
C ASN A 210 -10.33 16.13 19.89
N SER A 211 -11.12 16.98 19.19
CA SER A 211 -10.76 18.23 18.53
C SER A 211 -9.73 19.11 19.25
N VAL A 212 -9.63 19.05 20.58
CA VAL A 212 -8.62 19.76 21.38
C VAL A 212 -7.87 18.81 22.30
N GLY A 213 -6.59 18.58 22.00
CA GLY A 213 -5.62 17.88 22.83
C GLY A 213 -5.78 16.36 22.91
N GLY A 214 -6.77 15.77 22.23
CA GLY A 214 -7.01 14.33 22.25
C GLY A 214 -6.09 13.57 21.31
N PRO A 215 -5.26 12.62 21.78
CA PRO A 215 -4.45 11.80 20.88
C PRO A 215 -5.33 10.85 20.07
N GLY A 216 -4.87 10.46 18.89
CA GLY A 216 -5.52 9.44 18.09
C GLY A 216 -5.43 8.05 18.74
N GLY A 217 -6.44 7.21 18.54
CA GLY A 217 -6.44 5.83 19.00
C GLY A 217 -5.48 4.96 18.20
N ALA A 218 -4.88 3.95 18.81
CA ALA A 218 -4.04 3.01 18.08
C ALA A 218 -4.87 2.17 17.10
N GLY A 219 -4.28 1.79 15.97
CA GLY A 219 -4.84 0.77 15.10
C GLY A 219 -4.84 -0.61 15.75
N GLY A 220 -5.79 -1.45 15.37
CA GLY A 220 -5.91 -2.83 15.82
C GLY A 220 -4.84 -3.73 15.21
N LEU A 221 -4.46 -4.79 15.91
CA LEU A 221 -3.50 -5.77 15.38
C LEU A 221 -4.12 -6.58 14.25
N GLY A 222 -3.34 -7.01 13.28
CA GLY A 222 -3.75 -8.01 12.29
C GLY A 222 -3.89 -9.40 12.93
N GLY A 223 -4.84 -10.19 12.42
CA GLY A 223 -5.07 -11.56 12.85
C GLY A 223 -3.97 -12.52 12.38
N ALA A 224 -3.68 -13.57 13.14
CA ALA A 224 -2.75 -14.59 12.70
C ALA A 224 -3.36 -15.45 11.57
N GLY A 225 -2.54 -15.87 10.62
CA GLY A 225 -2.94 -16.80 9.56
C GLY A 225 -3.17 -18.22 10.05
N GLY A 226 -3.90 -18.99 9.26
CA GLY A 226 -4.03 -20.45 9.39
C GLY A 226 -2.70 -21.19 9.20
N LEU A 227 -2.67 -22.52 9.28
CA LEU A 227 -1.44 -23.31 9.05
C LEU A 227 -0.68 -22.90 7.79
N PHE A 228 -1.41 -22.61 6.71
CA PHE A 228 -0.90 -22.17 5.41
C PHE A 228 -1.25 -20.72 5.05
N GLY A 229 -2.01 -20.02 5.90
CA GLY A 229 -2.52 -18.69 5.57
C GLY A 229 -1.56 -17.56 5.92
N ALA A 230 -1.68 -16.44 5.22
CA ALA A 230 -0.98 -15.20 5.58
C ALA A 230 -1.52 -14.59 6.88
N GLY A 231 -0.68 -13.81 7.56
CA GLY A 231 -1.16 -12.92 8.60
C GLY A 231 -1.97 -11.77 8.02
N GLY A 232 -2.98 -11.29 8.75
CA GLY A 232 -3.78 -10.13 8.34
C GLY A 232 -3.04 -8.80 8.53
N ALA A 233 -3.43 -7.78 7.78
CA ALA A 233 -2.88 -6.43 7.92
C ALA A 233 -3.17 -5.82 9.30
N GLY A 234 -2.25 -5.01 9.83
CA GLY A 234 -2.50 -4.14 10.97
C GLY A 234 -3.40 -2.97 10.58
N GLY A 235 -4.27 -2.55 11.50
CA GLY A 235 -5.12 -1.38 11.31
C GLY A 235 -4.32 -0.08 11.38
N ALA A 236 -4.72 0.92 10.60
CA ALA A 236 -4.10 2.24 10.67
C ALA A 236 -4.49 3.00 11.97
N GLY A 237 -3.60 3.88 12.42
CA GLY A 237 -3.78 4.70 13.60
C GLY A 237 -4.77 5.85 13.38
N GLY A 238 -5.43 6.23 14.46
CA GLY A 238 -6.39 7.32 14.52
C GLY A 238 -5.76 8.69 14.38
N VAL A 239 -6.53 9.62 13.81
CA VAL A 239 -6.12 11.02 13.70
C VAL A 239 -6.24 11.70 15.07
N ALA A 240 -5.28 12.53 15.48
CA ALA A 240 -5.36 13.30 16.73
C ALA A 240 -6.15 14.60 16.53
N GLY A 241 -6.64 15.19 17.62
CA GLY A 241 -7.08 16.59 17.63
C GLY A 241 -5.99 17.56 18.08
N ASP A 242 -6.36 18.85 18.18
CA ASP A 242 -5.44 19.98 18.21
C ASP A 242 -4.34 19.85 19.28
N GLY A 243 -3.08 19.79 18.85
CA GLY A 243 -1.93 19.74 19.75
C GLY A 243 -1.58 18.36 20.33
N ALA A 244 -2.17 17.26 19.83
CA ALA A 244 -1.94 15.90 20.32
C ALA A 244 -1.24 14.96 19.32
N LEU A 245 -0.85 13.78 19.81
CA LEU A 245 -0.16 12.76 19.03
C LEU A 245 -1.14 11.93 18.19
N GLY A 246 -0.79 11.64 16.95
CA GLY A 246 -1.50 10.64 16.15
C GLY A 246 -1.40 9.25 16.80
N GLY A 247 -2.41 8.41 16.56
CA GLY A 247 -2.40 7.03 17.06
C GLY A 247 -1.36 6.18 16.33
N SER A 248 -0.72 5.24 17.01
CA SER A 248 0.18 4.30 16.33
C SER A 248 -0.60 3.35 15.42
N GLY A 249 0.01 2.89 14.33
CA GLY A 249 -0.50 1.78 13.56
C GLY A 249 -0.45 0.46 14.34
N GLY A 250 -1.36 -0.45 14.02
CA GLY A 250 -1.37 -1.81 14.57
C GLY A 250 -0.32 -2.69 13.91
N THR A 251 0.21 -3.69 14.63
CA THR A 251 1.16 -4.62 14.01
C THR A 251 0.43 -5.58 13.07
N GLY A 252 1.11 -6.02 12.01
CA GLY A 252 0.60 -7.11 11.17
C GLY A 252 0.55 -8.44 11.92
N GLY A 253 -0.35 -9.32 11.47
CA GLY A 253 -0.48 -10.67 12.01
C GLY A 253 0.66 -11.59 11.58
N ALA A 254 0.99 -12.60 12.38
CA ALA A 254 1.96 -13.60 11.97
C ALA A 254 1.38 -14.52 10.88
N GLY A 255 2.22 -14.93 9.93
CA GLY A 255 1.88 -15.99 8.98
C GLY A 255 1.78 -17.35 9.66
N GLY A 256 1.06 -18.26 9.02
CA GLY A 256 0.98 -19.66 9.40
C GLY A 256 2.32 -20.36 9.55
N VAL A 257 2.39 -21.38 10.40
CA VAL A 257 3.63 -22.16 10.62
C VAL A 257 4.22 -22.70 9.31
N LEU A 258 3.38 -23.02 8.32
CA LEU A 258 3.75 -23.54 7.00
C LEU A 258 3.39 -22.58 5.85
N ALA A 259 3.10 -21.32 6.13
CA ALA A 259 2.65 -20.32 5.15
C ALA A 259 3.60 -20.19 3.94
N GLY A 260 4.92 -20.16 4.18
CA GLY A 260 5.89 -20.07 3.08
C GLY A 260 5.96 -21.27 2.14
N LEU A 261 5.38 -22.43 2.49
CA LEU A 261 5.33 -23.52 1.50
C LEU A 261 4.41 -23.18 0.31
N LEU A 262 3.50 -22.23 0.49
CA LEU A 262 2.55 -21.77 -0.53
C LEU A 262 2.71 -20.29 -0.88
N GLY A 263 3.83 -19.67 -0.50
CA GLY A 263 4.12 -18.28 -0.81
C GLY A 263 3.26 -17.29 -0.03
N ALA A 264 2.85 -17.64 1.19
CA ALA A 264 2.17 -16.75 2.14
C ALA A 264 3.14 -16.23 3.22
N GLY A 265 2.87 -15.03 3.74
CA GLY A 265 3.79 -14.31 4.63
C GLY A 265 3.16 -13.75 5.91
N GLY A 266 3.94 -12.98 6.65
CA GLY A 266 3.42 -12.13 7.71
C GLY A 266 2.60 -10.97 7.15
N GLY A 267 1.57 -10.55 7.88
CA GLY A 267 0.75 -9.41 7.50
C GLY A 267 1.51 -8.09 7.60
N HIS A 268 1.10 -7.09 6.81
CA HIS A 268 1.70 -5.77 6.83
C HIS A 268 1.31 -4.99 8.10
N GLY A 269 2.20 -4.16 8.62
CA GLY A 269 1.90 -3.23 9.71
C GLY A 269 1.02 -2.09 9.24
N GLY A 270 0.11 -1.62 10.09
CA GLY A 270 -0.76 -0.48 9.80
C GLY A 270 0.00 0.83 9.87
N ASP A 271 -0.44 1.82 9.09
CA ASP A 271 0.17 3.16 9.12
C ASP A 271 -0.14 3.90 10.42
N GLY A 272 0.76 4.78 10.84
CA GLY A 272 0.55 5.70 11.94
C GLY A 272 -0.45 6.81 11.58
N GLY A 273 -1.28 7.18 12.56
CA GLY A 273 -2.23 8.27 12.45
C GLY A 273 -1.56 9.64 12.53
N ASN A 274 -2.29 10.66 12.13
CA ASN A 274 -1.83 12.05 12.05
C ASN A 274 -2.56 12.84 13.12
N GLY A 275 -1.94 13.53 14.05
CA GLY A 275 -2.55 14.74 14.62
C GLY A 275 -2.62 15.98 13.71
N VAL A 276 -2.64 17.15 14.37
CA VAL A 276 -2.96 18.47 13.78
C VAL A 276 -2.12 19.66 14.34
N ASP A 277 -2.20 20.81 13.64
CA ASP A 277 -1.21 21.92 13.58
C ASP A 277 -1.03 22.82 14.84
N SER A 278 -1.88 22.71 15.87
CA SER A 278 -1.99 23.74 16.93
C SER A 278 -0.92 23.70 18.04
N GLY A 279 0.31 23.23 17.77
CA GLY A 279 1.50 23.62 18.56
C GLY A 279 2.26 22.56 19.37
N ASN A 280 1.80 21.31 19.46
CA ASN A 280 2.56 20.23 20.13
C ASN A 280 2.35 18.80 19.57
N GLY A 281 1.57 18.64 18.49
CA GLY A 281 1.26 17.31 17.96
C GLY A 281 2.41 16.65 17.18
N ALA A 282 2.46 15.33 17.20
CA ALA A 282 3.40 14.52 16.41
C ALA A 282 2.64 13.39 15.71
N GLY A 283 3.21 12.88 14.63
CA GLY A 283 2.68 11.70 13.95
C GLY A 283 2.77 10.45 14.82
N GLY A 284 1.79 9.57 14.69
CA GLY A 284 1.84 8.23 15.27
C GLY A 284 2.87 7.38 14.55
N ALA A 285 3.54 6.48 15.27
CA ALA A 285 4.45 5.53 14.64
C ALA A 285 3.67 4.50 13.79
N GLY A 286 4.29 4.02 12.72
CA GLY A 286 3.77 2.87 11.98
C GLY A 286 3.87 1.58 12.79
N GLY A 287 2.96 0.65 12.54
CA GLY A 287 2.96 -0.68 13.14
C GLY A 287 4.05 -1.56 12.55
N ALA A 288 4.61 -2.48 13.35
CA ALA A 288 5.55 -3.46 12.82
C ALA A 288 4.86 -4.48 11.89
N GLY A 289 5.59 -5.00 10.91
CA GLY A 289 5.13 -6.13 10.12
C GLY A 289 5.10 -7.43 10.93
N GLY A 290 4.21 -8.34 10.52
CA GLY A 290 4.11 -9.68 11.12
C GLY A 290 5.26 -10.58 10.70
N ALA A 291 5.62 -11.54 11.54
CA ALA A 291 6.61 -12.54 11.17
C ALA A 291 6.07 -13.51 10.10
N GLY A 292 6.95 -14.02 9.24
CA GLY A 292 6.67 -15.13 8.33
C GLY A 292 6.44 -16.46 9.07
N GLY A 293 6.20 -17.53 8.30
CA GLY A 293 5.98 -18.87 8.87
C GLY A 293 7.24 -19.49 9.46
N LEU A 294 7.12 -20.57 10.23
CA LEU A 294 8.26 -21.15 10.95
C LEU A 294 9.36 -21.65 10.00
N LEU A 295 8.97 -22.36 8.93
CA LEU A 295 9.92 -22.95 7.98
C LEU A 295 10.30 -21.97 6.86
N GLY A 296 9.34 -21.18 6.41
CA GLY A 296 9.49 -20.23 5.32
C GLY A 296 8.35 -19.22 5.33
N GLY A 297 8.45 -18.23 4.44
CA GLY A 297 7.48 -17.17 4.25
C GLY A 297 8.16 -15.81 4.47
N PRO A 298 7.84 -14.80 3.64
CA PRO A 298 8.36 -13.46 3.85
C PRO A 298 7.80 -12.86 5.12
N GLY A 299 8.60 -12.02 5.78
CA GLY A 299 8.09 -11.15 6.83
C GLY A 299 7.21 -10.05 6.22
N GLY A 300 6.20 -9.63 6.98
CA GLY A 300 5.34 -8.52 6.59
C GLY A 300 6.08 -7.19 6.64
N ALA A 301 5.66 -6.24 5.82
CA ALA A 301 6.20 -4.88 5.85
C ALA A 301 5.86 -4.14 7.14
N GLY A 302 6.71 -3.21 7.57
CA GLY A 302 6.32 -2.20 8.54
C GLY A 302 5.41 -1.13 7.93
N GLY A 303 4.47 -0.63 8.72
CA GLY A 303 3.61 0.50 8.34
C GLY A 303 4.37 1.82 8.37
N ASN A 304 3.92 2.80 7.60
CA ASN A 304 4.51 4.13 7.55
C ASN A 304 4.16 4.94 8.82
N GLY A 305 5.00 5.90 9.19
CA GLY A 305 4.68 6.85 10.25
C GLY A 305 3.73 7.96 9.79
N GLY A 306 2.89 8.46 10.70
CA GLY A 306 1.98 9.59 10.46
C GLY A 306 2.70 10.93 10.36
N GLY A 307 2.07 11.95 9.75
CA GLY A 307 2.67 13.28 9.49
C GLY A 307 2.67 14.28 10.67
N PHE A 308 2.86 15.59 10.36
CA PHE A 308 2.51 16.93 10.98
C PHE A 308 3.01 17.43 12.38
N ALA A 309 2.88 18.77 12.55
CA ALA A 309 3.20 19.75 13.62
C ALA A 309 4.65 19.85 14.17
N LEU A 310 5.20 18.86 14.87
CA LEU A 310 6.57 18.93 15.42
C LEU A 310 7.51 17.78 15.04
N THR A 311 7.02 16.54 15.03
CA THR A 311 7.83 15.37 14.68
C THR A 311 6.97 14.40 13.87
N GLY A 312 7.44 13.98 12.71
CA GLY A 312 6.83 12.89 11.97
C GLY A 312 6.97 11.58 12.75
N GLY A 313 5.96 10.71 12.66
CA GLY A 313 6.00 9.39 13.28
C GLY A 313 7.09 8.52 12.67
N HIS A 314 7.70 7.64 13.46
CA HIS A 314 8.66 6.68 12.92
C HIS A 314 7.94 5.63 12.07
N GLY A 315 8.61 5.13 11.03
CA GLY A 315 8.16 3.94 10.32
C GLY A 315 8.26 2.70 11.21
N GLY A 316 7.34 1.76 11.02
CA GLY A 316 7.34 0.47 11.69
C GLY A 316 8.46 -0.43 11.18
N ALA A 317 8.98 -1.31 12.02
CA ALA A 317 9.96 -2.31 11.57
C ALA A 317 9.28 -3.36 10.67
N GLY A 318 10.00 -3.87 9.68
CA GLY A 318 9.59 -5.05 8.94
C GLY A 318 9.64 -6.31 9.82
N GLY A 319 8.74 -7.23 9.55
CA GLY A 319 8.69 -8.53 10.21
C GLY A 319 9.82 -9.44 9.74
N ASP A 320 10.25 -10.35 10.61
CA ASP A 320 11.27 -11.34 10.27
C ASP A 320 10.67 -12.42 9.35
N ALA A 321 11.49 -12.95 8.45
CA ALA A 321 11.15 -14.09 7.62
C ALA A 321 11.08 -15.39 8.43
N GLY A 322 10.67 -16.48 7.76
CA GLY A 322 10.77 -17.82 8.30
C GLY A 322 12.21 -18.28 8.53
N ALA A 323 12.38 -19.33 9.35
CA ALA A 323 13.70 -19.73 9.81
C ALA A 323 14.61 -20.25 8.68
N LEU A 324 14.05 -20.90 7.65
CA LEU A 324 14.85 -21.54 6.60
C LEU A 324 14.89 -20.72 5.30
N PHE A 325 13.73 -20.25 4.84
CA PHE A 325 13.55 -19.49 3.60
C PHE A 325 12.73 -18.22 3.83
N GLY A 326 12.72 -17.33 2.84
CA GLY A 326 11.94 -16.09 2.85
C GLY A 326 12.76 -14.86 3.15
N THR A 327 12.28 -13.75 2.60
CA THR A 327 12.89 -12.43 2.76
C THR A 327 12.34 -11.73 3.99
N GLY A 328 13.19 -11.00 4.70
CA GLY A 328 12.70 -10.12 5.77
C GLY A 328 11.77 -9.07 5.18
N GLY A 329 10.74 -8.68 5.93
CA GLY A 329 9.86 -7.59 5.53
C GLY A 329 10.61 -6.26 5.50
N SER A 330 10.29 -5.36 4.58
CA SER A 330 10.87 -4.02 4.59
C SER A 330 10.32 -3.17 5.73
N GLY A 331 11.13 -2.22 6.21
CA GLY A 331 10.70 -1.23 7.18
C GLY A 331 9.82 -0.16 6.54
N GLY A 332 8.84 0.34 7.29
CA GLY A 332 7.96 1.41 6.83
C GLY A 332 8.68 2.77 6.73
N ALA A 333 8.18 3.68 5.90
CA ALA A 333 8.73 5.02 5.80
C ALA A 333 8.40 5.86 7.04
N GLY A 334 9.29 6.79 7.39
CA GLY A 334 9.02 7.81 8.41
C GLY A 334 8.04 8.88 7.91
N GLY A 335 7.25 9.41 8.84
CA GLY A 335 6.27 10.46 8.59
C GLY A 335 6.91 11.80 8.23
N SER A 336 6.29 12.52 7.30
CA SER A 336 6.79 13.82 6.84
C SER A 336 6.22 15.00 7.62
N ASN A 337 7.01 16.07 7.77
CA ASN A 337 6.68 17.29 8.50
C ASN A 337 7.21 18.55 7.75
N ALA A 338 6.42 19.63 7.72
CA ALA A 338 6.82 20.90 7.10
C ALA A 338 7.64 21.80 8.04
N SER A 339 7.34 21.74 9.35
CA SER A 339 7.74 22.66 10.41
C SER A 339 8.66 22.08 11.52
N GLY A 340 9.05 20.82 11.41
CA GLY A 340 9.69 20.07 12.50
C GLY A 340 10.61 18.94 12.01
N THR A 341 10.88 17.94 12.85
CA THR A 341 11.70 16.78 12.45
C THR A 341 10.86 15.79 11.63
N GLY A 342 11.38 15.27 10.53
CA GLY A 342 10.82 14.11 9.86
C GLY A 342 11.01 12.87 10.74
N GLY A 343 10.09 11.91 10.64
CA GLY A 343 10.21 10.64 11.35
C GLY A 343 11.30 9.77 10.74
N ASP A 344 11.97 8.96 11.55
CA ASP A 344 12.93 7.98 11.02
C ASP A 344 12.21 6.84 10.30
N GLY A 345 12.86 6.26 9.29
CA GLY A 345 12.40 5.03 8.66
C GLY A 345 12.54 3.81 9.58
N GLY A 346 11.67 2.83 9.40
CA GLY A 346 11.70 1.57 10.13
C GLY A 346 12.84 0.66 9.69
N ALA A 347 13.32 -0.19 10.59
CA ALA A 347 14.32 -1.20 10.23
C ALA A 347 13.71 -2.32 9.37
N GLY A 348 14.47 -2.88 8.45
CA GLY A 348 14.10 -4.11 7.75
C GLY A 348 14.21 -5.35 8.64
N GLY A 349 13.32 -6.31 8.40
CA GLY A 349 13.27 -7.60 9.08
C GLY A 349 14.40 -8.54 8.66
N LYS A 350 14.67 -9.55 9.47
CA LYS A 350 15.73 -10.54 9.22
C LYS A 350 15.30 -11.57 8.18
N ALA A 351 16.27 -12.07 7.44
CA ALA A 351 16.09 -13.11 6.42
C ALA A 351 16.06 -14.52 7.03
N GLY A 352 15.54 -15.48 6.27
CA GLY A 352 15.76 -16.91 6.52
C GLY A 352 17.20 -17.35 6.33
N LEU A 353 17.53 -18.57 6.76
CA LEU A 353 18.91 -19.07 6.79
C LEU A 353 19.52 -19.36 5.41
N LEU A 354 18.74 -19.65 4.36
CA LEU A 354 19.23 -20.09 3.06
C LEU A 354 18.52 -19.39 1.90
N PHE A 355 19.28 -18.94 0.89
CA PHE A 355 18.73 -18.37 -0.34
C PHE A 355 17.75 -17.20 -0.11
N SER A 356 18.00 -16.41 0.93
CA SER A 356 17.11 -15.35 1.41
C SER A 356 17.82 -14.00 1.46
N SER A 357 17.08 -12.89 1.45
CA SER A 357 17.63 -11.55 1.70
C SER A 357 16.98 -10.87 2.90
N GLY A 358 17.75 -10.04 3.61
CA GLY A 358 17.22 -9.19 4.67
C GLY A 358 16.30 -8.12 4.08
N GLY A 359 15.28 -7.71 4.83
CA GLY A 359 14.36 -6.66 4.36
C GLY A 359 15.05 -5.31 4.19
N ALA A 360 14.60 -4.49 3.24
CA ALA A 360 15.12 -3.13 3.12
C ALA A 360 14.73 -2.26 4.34
N GLY A 361 15.57 -1.31 4.70
CA GLY A 361 15.21 -0.27 5.66
C GLY A 361 14.28 0.77 5.04
N GLY A 362 13.34 1.30 5.82
CA GLY A 362 12.40 2.31 5.37
C GLY A 362 13.05 3.67 5.13
N ALA A 363 12.49 4.48 4.23
CA ALA A 363 12.96 5.84 4.02
C ALA A 363 12.65 6.75 5.23
N GLY A 364 13.53 7.68 5.55
CA GLY A 364 13.24 8.75 6.52
C GLY A 364 12.27 9.79 5.94
N GLY A 365 11.44 10.37 6.80
CA GLY A 365 10.45 11.38 6.43
C GLY A 365 11.07 12.76 6.17
N PHE A 366 10.40 13.56 5.35
CA PHE A 366 10.79 14.96 5.12
C PHE A 366 10.57 15.81 6.39
N GLY A 367 11.39 16.85 6.61
CA GLY A 367 11.33 17.71 7.79
C GLY A 367 12.17 18.98 7.62
N PHE A 368 12.12 19.94 8.54
CA PHE A 368 13.26 20.88 8.69
C PHE A 368 14.53 20.12 9.02
N GLN A 369 14.41 19.16 9.93
CA GLN A 369 15.41 18.13 10.12
C GLN A 369 14.84 16.87 9.46
N GLY A 370 15.41 16.45 8.33
CA GLY A 370 14.96 15.20 7.70
C GLY A 370 15.17 14.02 8.65
N GLY A 371 14.23 13.08 8.64
CA GLY A 371 14.36 11.83 9.41
C GLY A 371 15.45 10.94 8.83
N SER A 372 16.11 10.15 9.68
CA SER A 372 17.09 9.17 9.21
C SER A 372 16.43 8.01 8.48
N GLY A 373 17.14 7.41 7.53
CA GLY A 373 16.72 6.16 6.92
C GLY A 373 16.88 4.98 7.88
N GLY A 374 15.97 4.02 7.79
CA GLY A 374 15.99 2.80 8.58
C GLY A 374 17.12 1.86 8.17
N THR A 375 17.60 1.03 9.10
CA THR A 375 18.65 0.04 8.79
C THR A 375 18.08 -1.14 8.01
N GLY A 376 18.84 -1.69 7.06
CA GLY A 376 18.52 -2.94 6.40
C GLY A 376 18.56 -4.16 7.34
N GLY A 377 17.76 -5.16 7.01
CA GLY A 377 17.67 -6.45 7.68
C GLY A 377 18.95 -7.27 7.53
N ALA A 378 19.29 -8.06 8.55
CA ALA A 378 20.43 -8.96 8.42
C ALA A 378 20.01 -10.25 7.69
N ALA A 379 20.95 -10.81 6.94
CA ALA A 379 20.81 -12.05 6.21
C ALA A 379 21.00 -13.27 7.13
N GLY A 380 20.75 -14.46 6.56
CA GLY A 380 20.93 -15.76 7.19
C GLY A 380 22.34 -16.33 7.14
N PHE A 381 22.48 -17.58 6.69
CA PHE A 381 23.73 -18.33 6.72
C PHE A 381 24.36 -18.53 5.33
N LEU A 382 23.62 -19.04 4.35
CA LEU A 382 24.16 -19.51 3.08
C LEU A 382 23.40 -18.91 1.88
N PHE A 383 24.15 -18.27 0.97
CA PHE A 383 23.61 -17.55 -0.18
C PHE A 383 22.53 -16.57 0.27
N SER A 384 22.89 -15.69 1.19
CA SER A 384 21.93 -14.74 1.75
C SER A 384 22.52 -13.36 1.85
N ASP A 385 21.84 -12.37 1.33
CA ASP A 385 22.35 -11.00 1.23
C ASP A 385 21.70 -10.09 2.27
N GLY A 386 22.47 -9.13 2.78
CA GLY A 386 21.96 -8.16 3.73
C GLY A 386 21.02 -7.17 3.06
N GLY A 387 19.96 -6.77 3.76
CA GLY A 387 19.01 -5.78 3.24
C GLY A 387 19.66 -4.41 3.04
N VAL A 388 19.23 -3.67 2.02
CA VAL A 388 19.71 -2.30 1.80
C VAL A 388 19.19 -1.35 2.89
N GLY A 389 20.01 -0.37 3.29
CA GLY A 389 19.59 0.69 4.20
C GLY A 389 18.66 1.69 3.52
N GLY A 390 17.70 2.24 4.27
CA GLY A 390 16.75 3.22 3.76
C GLY A 390 17.38 4.58 3.48
N THR A 391 16.81 5.33 2.54
CA THR A 391 17.29 6.70 2.26
C THR A 391 16.91 7.67 3.39
N GLY A 392 17.76 8.63 3.70
CA GLY A 392 17.43 9.72 4.61
C GLY A 392 16.43 10.71 4.02
N GLY A 393 15.61 11.32 4.86
CA GLY A 393 14.60 12.31 4.49
C GLY A 393 15.22 13.66 4.10
N GLY A 394 14.63 14.33 3.11
CA GLY A 394 15.07 15.65 2.68
C GLY A 394 14.70 16.76 3.68
N ALA A 395 15.43 17.87 3.63
CA ALA A 395 15.15 19.06 4.42
C ALA A 395 14.19 20.03 3.70
N SER A 396 13.22 20.61 4.41
CA SER A 396 12.28 21.65 3.93
C SER A 396 12.85 23.07 4.13
N LEU A 397 12.26 24.04 3.43
CA LEU A 397 12.61 25.46 3.53
C LEU A 397 11.53 26.21 4.35
N SER A 398 11.75 26.41 5.65
CA SER A 398 11.06 27.49 6.36
C SER A 398 11.95 28.12 7.43
N GLY A 399 11.83 29.44 7.56
CA GLY A 399 12.66 30.26 8.45
C GLY A 399 14.08 30.44 7.88
N PHE A 400 14.68 31.60 8.09
CA PHE A 400 15.99 32.00 7.57
C PHE A 400 17.20 31.19 8.13
N ILE A 401 16.97 30.01 8.72
CA ILE A 401 18.00 29.10 9.27
C ILE A 401 17.84 27.76 8.55
N GLY A 402 18.87 27.31 7.83
CA GLY A 402 18.79 26.12 6.99
C GLY A 402 18.59 24.83 7.77
N GLY A 403 17.56 24.07 7.41
CA GLY A 403 17.31 22.72 7.92
C GLY A 403 18.38 21.70 7.49
N THR A 404 18.61 20.67 8.31
CA THR A 404 19.57 19.59 8.01
C THR A 404 18.85 18.37 7.44
N ALA A 405 19.37 17.77 6.38
CA ALA A 405 18.76 16.55 5.87
C ALA A 405 19.10 15.33 6.74
N GLY A 406 18.25 14.30 6.66
CA GLY A 406 18.43 13.05 7.38
C GLY A 406 19.53 12.19 6.78
N SER A 407 20.25 11.44 7.62
CA SER A 407 21.24 10.48 7.15
C SER A 407 20.57 9.25 6.53
N GLY A 408 21.24 8.60 5.59
CA GLY A 408 20.85 7.28 5.12
C GLY A 408 21.04 6.21 6.20
N GLY A 409 20.25 5.15 6.11
CA GLY A 409 20.29 4.00 7.01
C GLY A 409 21.42 3.04 6.70
N GLN A 410 21.83 2.27 7.70
CA GLN A 410 22.87 1.25 7.53
C GLN A 410 22.38 0.10 6.65
N GLY A 411 23.27 -0.46 5.83
CA GLY A 411 23.04 -1.75 5.19
C GLY A 411 23.09 -2.91 6.20
N GLY A 412 22.32 -3.95 5.91
CA GLY A 412 22.26 -5.18 6.71
C GLY A 412 23.48 -6.08 6.52
N GLN A 413 23.79 -6.92 7.51
CA GLN A 413 24.88 -7.89 7.36
C GLN A 413 24.48 -8.98 6.37
N GLY A 414 25.42 -9.38 5.51
CA GLY A 414 25.31 -10.53 4.61
C GLY A 414 25.46 -11.87 5.34
N GLY A 415 25.17 -12.94 4.62
CA GLY A 415 25.07 -14.29 5.15
C GLY A 415 26.42 -14.80 5.63
N ALA A 416 26.44 -15.56 6.72
CA ALA A 416 27.70 -15.92 7.39
C ALA A 416 28.73 -16.62 6.48
N LEU A 417 28.29 -17.49 5.56
CA LEU A 417 29.17 -18.26 4.66
C LEU A 417 29.31 -17.63 3.28
N ILE A 418 28.20 -17.42 2.56
CA ILE A 418 28.18 -16.75 1.25
C ILE A 418 27.07 -15.70 1.29
N GLY A 419 27.41 -14.45 0.99
CA GLY A 419 26.45 -13.37 1.04
C GLY A 419 27.08 -11.98 1.11
N ASP A 420 26.57 -11.06 0.31
CA ASP A 420 27.01 -9.67 0.28
C ASP A 420 26.36 -8.88 1.42
N GLY A 421 27.12 -7.92 1.96
CA GLY A 421 26.55 -6.94 2.87
C GLY A 421 25.61 -5.99 2.11
N GLY A 422 24.50 -5.62 2.73
CA GLY A 422 23.56 -4.66 2.14
C GLY A 422 24.22 -3.30 1.92
N ALA A 423 23.84 -2.59 0.86
CA ALA A 423 24.31 -1.23 0.66
C ALA A 423 23.73 -0.28 1.72
N GLY A 424 24.50 0.72 2.14
CA GLY A 424 24.00 1.81 2.96
C GLY A 424 23.07 2.72 2.15
N GLY A 425 22.04 3.26 2.80
CA GLY A 425 21.10 4.17 2.17
C GLY A 425 21.73 5.53 1.86
N ALA A 426 21.23 6.21 0.81
CA ALA A 426 21.66 7.57 0.50
C ALA A 426 21.16 8.56 1.57
N GLY A 427 21.94 9.60 1.87
CA GLY A 427 21.49 10.72 2.69
C GLY A 427 20.48 11.61 1.96
N GLY A 428 19.61 12.26 2.73
CA GLY A 428 18.62 13.18 2.20
C GLY A 428 19.24 14.47 1.64
N TYR A 429 18.55 15.14 0.73
CA TYR A 429 18.99 16.45 0.23
C TYR A 429 18.77 17.55 1.29
N GLY A 430 19.68 18.51 1.38
CA GLY A 430 19.56 19.71 2.21
C GLY A 430 18.72 20.81 1.55
N ALA A 431 18.24 21.77 2.34
CA ALA A 431 17.51 22.93 1.82
C ALA A 431 18.44 23.83 0.99
N LEU A 432 18.08 24.11 -0.26
CA LEU A 432 18.92 24.86 -1.21
C LEU A 432 19.35 26.22 -0.65
N GLY A 433 20.66 26.40 -0.52
CA GLY A 433 21.29 27.67 -0.13
C GLY A 433 21.48 27.89 1.37
N ALA A 434 21.00 27.00 2.24
CA ALA A 434 21.06 27.19 3.68
C ALA A 434 21.44 25.94 4.50
N GLY A 435 21.15 24.72 4.02
CA GLY A 435 21.30 23.48 4.80
C GLY A 435 22.28 22.44 4.21
N PRO A 436 23.05 21.71 5.05
CA PRO A 436 23.89 20.61 4.59
C PRO A 436 23.04 19.41 4.14
N GLY A 437 23.57 18.64 3.19
CA GLY A 437 23.01 17.34 2.82
C GLY A 437 23.29 16.29 3.90
N GLY A 438 22.43 15.29 4.00
CA GLY A 438 22.52 14.23 5.00
C GLY A 438 23.66 13.28 4.67
N ALA A 439 24.31 12.69 5.67
CA ALA A 439 25.33 11.68 5.42
C ALA A 439 24.72 10.41 4.79
N GLY A 440 25.47 9.72 3.95
CA GLY A 440 25.10 8.37 3.52
C GLY A 440 25.25 7.38 4.68
N GLY A 441 24.41 6.35 4.70
CA GLY A 441 24.52 5.24 5.64
C GLY A 441 25.74 4.38 5.34
N PHE A 442 26.28 3.69 6.33
CA PHE A 442 27.35 2.73 6.10
C PHE A 442 26.82 1.46 5.42
N GLY A 443 27.68 0.80 4.65
CA GLY A 443 27.39 -0.51 4.11
C GLY A 443 27.41 -1.59 5.19
N GLY A 444 26.67 -2.66 4.96
CA GLY A 444 26.69 -3.85 5.79
C GLY A 444 27.95 -4.69 5.59
N ASN A 445 28.26 -5.54 6.56
CA ASN A 445 29.38 -6.48 6.43
C ASN A 445 28.98 -7.64 5.51
N GLY A 446 29.88 -8.08 4.62
CA GLY A 446 29.71 -9.34 3.88
C GLY A 446 30.11 -10.56 4.73
N GLY A 447 29.70 -11.73 4.25
CA GLY A 447 30.04 -13.05 4.80
C GLY A 447 31.50 -13.48 4.59
N LEU A 448 31.80 -14.77 4.84
CA LEU A 448 33.11 -15.35 4.55
C LEU A 448 33.47 -15.21 3.06
N LEU A 449 32.51 -15.52 2.19
CA LEU A 449 32.59 -15.37 0.73
C LEU A 449 31.52 -14.34 0.31
N GLY A 450 31.84 -13.06 0.52
CA GLY A 450 30.95 -11.94 0.25
C GLY A 450 31.71 -10.63 0.09
N ALA A 451 31.21 -9.71 -0.73
CA ALA A 451 31.62 -8.33 -0.72
C ALA A 451 30.95 -7.60 0.45
N ALA A 452 31.70 -6.74 1.16
CA ALA A 452 31.08 -5.80 2.08
C ALA A 452 30.21 -4.83 1.28
N GLY A 453 29.06 -4.43 1.82
CA GLY A 453 28.20 -3.45 1.18
C GLY A 453 28.88 -2.10 1.01
N ASN A 454 28.52 -1.40 -0.06
CA ASN A 454 28.93 -0.01 -0.25
C ASN A 454 28.28 0.88 0.82
N GLY A 455 29.01 1.88 1.31
CA GLY A 455 28.34 2.97 2.00
C GLY A 455 27.48 3.76 1.04
N GLY A 456 26.40 4.34 1.53
CA GLY A 456 25.50 5.19 0.77
C GLY A 456 26.13 6.53 0.42
N ASN A 457 25.59 7.17 -0.61
CA ASN A 457 25.98 8.51 -0.99
C ASN A 457 25.51 9.54 0.04
N GLY A 458 26.32 10.55 0.32
CA GLY A 458 25.83 11.74 0.99
C GLY A 458 24.80 12.47 0.12
N GLY A 459 23.83 13.10 0.75
CA GLY A 459 22.86 13.94 0.05
C GLY A 459 23.47 15.25 -0.43
N PHE A 460 22.85 15.83 -1.46
CA PHE A 460 23.25 17.14 -1.99
C PHE A 460 22.79 18.28 -1.06
N GLY A 461 23.61 19.33 -0.88
CA GLY A 461 23.29 20.49 -0.03
C GLY A 461 24.39 21.56 -0.09
N SER A 462 24.32 22.61 0.74
CA SER A 462 25.35 23.66 0.82
C SER A 462 26.74 23.07 1.08
N ASN A 463 26.77 22.06 1.95
CA ASN A 463 27.83 21.07 2.06
C ASN A 463 27.21 19.71 1.71
N PRO A 464 27.71 19.00 0.69
CA PRO A 464 27.31 17.63 0.45
C PRO A 464 27.56 16.78 1.71
N GLY A 465 26.64 15.87 1.99
CA GLY A 465 26.81 14.93 3.08
C GLY A 465 28.05 14.05 2.88
N ALA A 466 28.59 13.54 3.97
CA ALA A 466 29.66 12.54 3.89
C ALA A 466 29.13 11.26 3.21
N ILE A 467 29.96 10.64 2.38
CA ILE A 467 29.70 9.28 1.88
C ILE A 467 29.82 8.33 3.08
N GLY A 468 28.89 7.41 3.24
CA GLY A 468 29.00 6.39 4.28
C GLY A 468 30.22 5.50 4.03
N ALA A 469 30.82 4.95 5.08
CA ALA A 469 31.89 3.98 4.84
C ALA A 469 31.29 2.66 4.34
N ALA A 470 32.05 1.93 3.54
CA ALA A 470 31.73 0.52 3.27
C ALA A 470 31.71 -0.28 4.58
N GLY A 471 31.06 -1.45 4.57
CA GLY A 471 31.05 -2.33 5.74
C GLY A 471 32.45 -2.66 6.24
N ALA A 472 32.57 -2.96 7.54
CA ALA A 472 33.83 -3.16 8.26
C ALA A 472 34.74 -4.25 7.64
N ASN A 473 34.21 -5.07 6.73
CA ASN A 473 34.94 -6.02 5.88
C ASN A 473 35.40 -5.43 4.52
N GLY A 474 35.76 -4.14 4.45
CA GLY A 474 36.51 -3.59 3.30
C GLY A 474 37.82 -4.32 2.99
N THR A 475 38.25 -5.22 3.88
CA THR A 475 39.17 -6.33 3.61
C THR A 475 38.66 -7.59 4.32
N THR A 476 37.98 -8.49 3.60
CA THR A 476 37.86 -9.88 4.11
C THR A 476 39.28 -10.44 4.30
N PRO A 477 39.49 -11.50 5.12
CA PRO A 477 40.76 -12.24 5.10
C PRO A 477 41.16 -12.69 3.69
N LEU A 478 40.21 -12.71 2.75
CA LEU A 478 40.35 -13.10 1.35
C LEU A 478 40.48 -11.91 0.39
N GLN A 479 40.45 -10.65 0.84
CA GLN A 479 40.54 -9.49 -0.06
C GLN A 479 41.79 -9.50 -0.96
N PRO A 480 43.00 -9.84 -0.46
CA PRO A 480 44.17 -9.97 -1.33
C PRO A 480 44.01 -11.02 -2.44
N LEU A 481 43.19 -12.06 -2.19
CA LEU A 481 42.87 -13.07 -3.18
C LEU A 481 41.85 -12.53 -4.20
N TYR A 482 40.86 -11.75 -3.77
CA TYR A 482 39.92 -11.10 -4.68
C TYR A 482 40.63 -10.16 -5.67
N ASP A 483 41.62 -9.39 -5.22
CA ASP A 483 42.39 -8.50 -6.11
C ASP A 483 43.14 -9.29 -7.21
N VAL A 484 43.73 -10.43 -6.85
CA VAL A 484 44.39 -11.34 -7.81
C VAL A 484 43.38 -11.94 -8.80
N ILE A 485 42.21 -12.35 -8.31
CA ILE A 485 41.13 -12.92 -9.12
C ILE A 485 40.52 -11.87 -10.07
N ASN A 486 40.40 -10.63 -9.62
CA ASN A 486 39.80 -9.54 -10.39
C ASN A 486 40.71 -9.04 -11.52
N THR A 487 42.03 -9.06 -11.32
CA THR A 487 43.01 -8.49 -12.26
C THR A 487 42.79 -8.91 -13.73
N PRO A 488 42.60 -10.20 -14.08
CA PRO A 488 42.35 -10.59 -15.47
C PRO A 488 41.02 -10.06 -16.01
N THR A 489 39.98 -10.06 -15.18
CA THR A 489 38.62 -9.68 -15.56
C THR A 489 38.50 -8.17 -15.72
N ASP A 490 39.14 -7.39 -14.84
CA ASP A 490 39.26 -5.93 -14.96
C ASP A 490 40.00 -5.53 -16.24
N LEU A 491 41.10 -6.22 -16.57
CA LEU A 491 41.85 -5.94 -17.80
C LEU A 491 41.07 -6.29 -19.08
N LEU A 492 40.29 -7.38 -19.06
CA LEU A 492 39.58 -7.87 -20.24
C LEU A 492 38.24 -7.17 -20.47
N LEU A 493 37.51 -6.89 -19.39
CA LEU A 493 36.10 -6.47 -19.43
C LEU A 493 35.85 -5.12 -18.76
N GLY A 494 36.86 -4.50 -18.13
CA GLY A 494 36.71 -3.24 -17.40
C GLY A 494 35.79 -3.37 -16.18
N ARG A 495 35.58 -4.59 -15.69
CA ARG A 495 34.68 -4.93 -14.58
C ARG A 495 35.29 -6.07 -13.75
N PRO A 496 35.20 -5.98 -12.41
CA PRO A 496 35.75 -7.02 -11.57
C PRO A 496 34.88 -8.28 -11.67
N LEU A 497 35.46 -9.41 -11.30
CA LEU A 497 34.68 -10.64 -11.14
C LEU A 497 33.91 -10.61 -9.81
N ILE A 498 34.56 -10.13 -8.75
CA ILE A 498 34.04 -10.03 -7.39
C ILE A 498 34.22 -8.59 -6.90
N GLY A 499 33.15 -7.92 -6.53
CA GLY A 499 33.19 -6.58 -5.95
C GLY A 499 31.98 -5.74 -6.34
N ASN A 500 31.65 -4.76 -5.51
CA ASN A 500 30.48 -3.94 -5.78
C ASN A 500 30.74 -2.88 -6.85
N GLY A 501 29.66 -2.41 -7.47
CA GLY A 501 29.70 -1.28 -8.37
C GLY A 501 29.99 0.03 -7.63
N ALA A 502 30.72 0.94 -8.27
CA ALA A 502 31.02 2.24 -7.68
C ALA A 502 29.76 3.10 -7.56
N ASN A 503 29.58 3.80 -6.45
CA ASN A 503 28.51 4.79 -6.35
C ASN A 503 28.79 6.00 -7.26
N ALA A 504 27.75 6.57 -7.83
CA ALA A 504 27.85 7.85 -8.52
C ALA A 504 27.92 9.02 -7.52
N ALA A 505 28.58 10.11 -7.93
CA ALA A 505 28.83 11.25 -7.04
C ALA A 505 27.52 11.98 -6.63
N PRO A 506 27.42 12.49 -5.38
CA PRO A 506 26.31 13.35 -4.97
C PRO A 506 26.12 14.56 -5.89
N GLY A 507 24.88 14.88 -6.22
CA GLY A 507 24.51 16.01 -7.10
C GLY A 507 24.70 15.75 -8.60
N SER A 508 25.25 14.61 -8.99
CA SER A 508 25.51 14.30 -10.41
C SER A 508 24.27 13.84 -11.19
N GLY A 509 23.27 13.27 -10.52
CA GLY A 509 22.16 12.57 -11.16
C GLY A 509 22.59 11.37 -12.02
N LEU A 510 23.85 10.93 -11.94
CA LEU A 510 24.38 9.84 -12.75
C LEU A 510 24.04 8.47 -12.14
N PRO A 511 23.88 7.44 -12.98
CA PRO A 511 23.60 6.10 -12.48
C PRO A 511 24.81 5.52 -11.72
N GLY A 512 24.52 4.67 -10.74
CA GLY A 512 25.52 3.86 -10.07
C GLY A 512 26.17 2.84 -11.01
N GLY A 513 27.43 2.50 -10.74
CA GLY A 513 28.16 1.47 -11.48
C GLY A 513 27.57 0.08 -11.25
N ALA A 514 27.70 -0.80 -12.24
CA ALA A 514 27.29 -2.20 -12.10
C ALA A 514 28.23 -2.98 -11.16
N GLY A 515 27.68 -3.96 -10.46
CA GLY A 515 28.44 -4.93 -9.67
C GLY A 515 29.38 -5.81 -10.52
N GLY A 516 30.27 -6.49 -9.81
CA GLY A 516 31.17 -7.50 -10.35
C GLY A 516 30.39 -8.59 -11.08
N ILE A 517 31.01 -9.28 -12.03
CA ILE A 517 30.30 -10.20 -12.92
C ILE A 517 29.70 -11.38 -12.15
N LEU A 518 30.42 -11.94 -11.18
CA LEU A 518 30.01 -13.11 -10.41
C LEU A 518 29.34 -12.73 -9.09
N LEU A 519 30.00 -11.88 -8.30
CA LEU A 519 29.53 -11.49 -6.97
C LEU A 519 29.74 -9.99 -6.78
N GLY A 520 28.70 -9.29 -6.33
CA GLY A 520 28.80 -7.90 -5.98
C GLY A 520 27.53 -7.12 -6.26
N SER A 521 27.18 -6.30 -5.29
CA SER A 521 26.02 -5.41 -5.34
C SER A 521 26.25 -4.23 -6.29
N GLY A 522 25.17 -3.67 -6.81
CA GLY A 522 25.20 -2.45 -7.62
C GLY A 522 25.58 -1.21 -6.79
N GLY A 523 26.22 -0.23 -7.43
CA GLY A 523 26.51 1.07 -6.81
C GLY A 523 25.25 1.93 -6.66
N ALA A 524 25.23 2.81 -5.65
CA ALA A 524 24.14 3.76 -5.48
C ALA A 524 24.16 4.85 -6.57
N GLY A 525 22.97 5.25 -7.03
CA GLY A 525 22.80 6.38 -7.92
C GLY A 525 23.17 7.71 -7.26
N GLY A 526 23.71 8.64 -8.04
CA GLY A 526 24.04 9.98 -7.57
C GLY A 526 22.76 10.78 -7.32
N SER A 527 22.68 11.52 -6.20
CA SER A 527 21.54 12.43 -6.00
C SER A 527 21.49 13.49 -7.11
N GLY A 528 20.31 14.01 -7.44
CA GLY A 528 20.17 15.08 -8.42
C GLY A 528 20.62 16.43 -7.85
N ALA A 529 21.18 17.31 -8.69
CA ALA A 529 21.28 18.73 -8.35
C ALA A 529 19.89 19.39 -8.41
N ALA A 530 19.80 20.69 -8.13
CA ALA A 530 18.53 21.41 -8.07
C ALA A 530 17.57 21.10 -9.25
N GLY A 531 16.38 20.57 -8.95
CA GLY A 531 15.37 20.17 -9.93
C GLY A 531 15.72 18.98 -10.85
N GLN A 532 16.92 18.40 -10.73
CA GLN A 532 17.34 17.26 -11.53
C GLN A 532 16.94 15.93 -10.89
N THR A 533 16.61 14.96 -11.73
CA THR A 533 16.33 13.58 -11.32
C THR A 533 17.56 12.94 -10.68
N GLY A 534 17.34 12.12 -9.65
CA GLY A 534 18.38 11.26 -9.09
C GLY A 534 18.77 10.15 -10.06
N GLY A 535 20.03 9.76 -10.06
CA GLY A 535 20.53 8.69 -10.92
C GLY A 535 19.99 7.32 -10.52
N ALA A 536 19.83 6.41 -11.47
CA ALA A 536 19.42 5.05 -11.16
C ALA A 536 20.50 4.29 -10.34
N GLY A 537 20.09 3.34 -9.52
CA GLY A 537 21.00 2.38 -8.93
C GLY A 537 21.64 1.48 -9.99
N GLY A 538 22.88 1.08 -9.75
CA GLY A 538 23.57 0.11 -10.59
C GLY A 538 22.97 -1.28 -10.46
N ALA A 539 23.00 -2.06 -11.54
CA ALA A 539 22.62 -3.48 -11.49
C ALA A 539 23.70 -4.31 -10.80
N ALA A 540 23.30 -5.35 -10.08
CA ALA A 540 24.22 -6.35 -9.54
C ALA A 540 24.71 -7.34 -10.61
N GLY A 541 25.63 -8.22 -10.22
CA GLY A 541 26.21 -9.28 -11.03
C GLY A 541 25.32 -10.52 -11.22
N LEU A 542 25.92 -11.71 -11.10
CA LEU A 542 25.16 -12.96 -10.97
C LEU A 542 24.56 -13.11 -9.56
N LEU A 543 25.33 -12.73 -8.54
CA LEU A 543 24.94 -12.70 -7.13
C LEU A 543 25.14 -11.26 -6.61
N GLY A 544 24.21 -10.78 -5.79
CA GLY A 544 24.31 -9.50 -5.09
C GLY A 544 23.10 -8.59 -5.28
N GLU A 545 23.05 -7.54 -4.48
CA GLU A 545 21.89 -6.66 -4.36
C GLU A 545 21.91 -5.51 -5.36
N GLY A 546 20.74 -5.13 -5.88
CA GLY A 546 20.62 -3.95 -6.72
C GLY A 546 20.99 -2.67 -5.97
N GLY A 547 21.66 -1.73 -6.65
CA GLY A 547 22.04 -0.45 -6.04
C GLY A 547 20.82 0.42 -5.71
N ALA A 548 20.89 1.21 -4.65
CA ALA A 548 19.84 2.18 -4.32
C ALA A 548 19.77 3.30 -5.37
N GLY A 549 18.55 3.74 -5.69
CA GLY A 549 18.29 4.91 -6.52
C GLY A 549 18.72 6.21 -5.84
N GLY A 550 19.25 7.13 -6.63
CA GLY A 550 19.63 8.46 -6.17
C GLY A 550 18.42 9.31 -5.80
N VAL A 551 18.57 10.13 -4.76
CA VAL A 551 17.55 11.09 -4.34
C VAL A 551 17.37 12.21 -5.38
N GLY A 552 16.13 12.57 -5.70
CA GLY A 552 15.82 13.70 -6.59
C GLY A 552 16.18 15.06 -5.99
N GLY A 553 16.55 16.03 -6.83
CA GLY A 553 16.98 17.35 -6.37
C GLY A 553 15.83 18.31 -6.07
N PHE A 554 15.95 19.07 -4.98
CA PHE A 554 14.98 20.12 -4.62
C PHE A 554 14.97 21.27 -5.64
N SER A 555 13.82 21.90 -5.88
CA SER A 555 13.68 23.02 -6.81
C SER A 555 12.96 24.23 -6.19
N THR A 556 13.53 25.43 -6.35
CA THR A 556 12.91 26.69 -5.86
C THR A 556 12.02 27.37 -6.89
N SER A 557 12.20 27.09 -8.19
CA SER A 557 11.54 27.80 -9.29
C SER A 557 10.75 26.92 -10.24
N GLY A 558 10.68 25.61 -9.97
CA GLY A 558 9.96 24.65 -10.81
C GLY A 558 9.74 23.32 -10.10
N ASN A 559 9.52 22.27 -10.88
CA ASN A 559 9.27 20.94 -10.33
C ASN A 559 10.51 20.41 -9.60
N GLY A 560 10.27 19.64 -8.53
CA GLY A 560 11.32 18.83 -7.92
C GLY A 560 11.75 17.72 -8.86
N GLY A 561 13.03 17.35 -8.82
CA GLY A 561 13.54 16.23 -9.60
C GLY A 561 12.99 14.91 -9.07
N SER A 562 12.66 13.96 -9.93
CA SER A 562 12.23 12.64 -9.48
C SER A 562 13.36 11.87 -8.79
N GLY A 563 13.02 10.91 -7.95
CA GLY A 563 13.97 9.90 -7.48
C GLY A 563 14.45 9.02 -8.64
N GLY A 564 15.67 8.51 -8.53
CA GLY A 564 16.21 7.51 -9.43
C GLY A 564 15.65 6.13 -9.14
N ALA A 565 15.48 5.28 -10.16
CA ALA A 565 15.05 3.91 -9.95
C ALA A 565 16.11 3.10 -9.19
N GLY A 566 15.69 2.09 -8.44
CA GLY A 566 16.59 1.08 -7.90
C GLY A 566 17.22 0.22 -9.01
N GLY A 567 18.43 -0.26 -8.80
CA GLY A 567 19.11 -1.20 -9.68
C GLY A 567 18.49 -2.59 -9.58
N SER A 568 18.60 -3.40 -10.63
CA SER A 568 18.18 -4.80 -10.57
C SER A 568 19.10 -5.63 -9.68
N GLY A 569 18.53 -6.60 -8.96
CA GLY A 569 19.28 -7.62 -8.25
C GLY A 569 20.06 -8.55 -9.18
N GLY A 570 20.94 -9.37 -8.60
CA GLY A 570 21.82 -10.24 -9.35
C GLY A 570 21.05 -11.27 -10.15
N LEU A 571 21.53 -11.65 -11.34
CA LEU A 571 20.75 -12.49 -12.27
C LEU A 571 20.21 -13.78 -11.62
N LEU A 572 20.96 -14.40 -10.71
CA LEU A 572 20.54 -15.62 -10.00
C LEU A 572 19.96 -15.30 -8.62
N LEU A 573 20.70 -14.57 -7.78
CA LEU A 573 20.33 -14.23 -6.40
C LEU A 573 20.60 -12.75 -6.14
N GLY A 574 19.73 -12.16 -5.33
CA GLY A 574 19.81 -10.77 -4.89
C GLY A 574 18.52 -10.00 -5.17
N SER A 575 18.09 -9.21 -4.20
CA SER A 575 16.94 -8.33 -4.35
C SER A 575 17.23 -7.10 -5.21
N GLY A 576 16.15 -6.52 -5.74
CA GLY A 576 16.22 -5.21 -6.38
C GLY A 576 16.55 -4.12 -5.37
N GLY A 577 17.27 -3.09 -5.83
CA GLY A 577 17.55 -1.93 -5.02
C GLY A 577 16.31 -1.07 -4.76
N ILE A 578 16.31 -0.32 -3.66
CA ILE A 578 15.25 0.65 -3.37
C ILE A 578 15.27 1.83 -4.36
N GLY A 579 14.10 2.35 -4.70
CA GLY A 579 13.96 3.59 -5.43
C GLY A 579 14.34 4.81 -4.59
N GLY A 580 14.90 5.83 -5.22
CA GLY A 580 15.25 7.08 -4.56
C GLY A 580 14.02 7.92 -4.21
N ILE A 581 14.09 8.70 -3.14
CA ILE A 581 13.02 9.66 -2.82
C ILE A 581 12.97 10.81 -3.85
N GLY A 582 11.78 11.34 -4.11
CA GLY A 582 11.56 12.52 -4.94
C GLY A 582 12.09 13.80 -4.30
N GLY A 583 12.61 14.71 -5.13
CA GLY A 583 13.07 16.03 -4.71
C GLY A 583 11.90 16.97 -4.41
N GLY A 584 12.04 17.84 -3.42
CA GLY A 584 10.97 18.78 -3.08
C GLY A 584 10.84 19.96 -4.05
N SER A 585 9.74 20.72 -3.94
CA SER A 585 9.52 21.95 -4.69
C SER A 585 8.99 23.07 -3.79
N ALA A 586 9.47 24.30 -4.00
CA ALA A 586 8.98 25.47 -3.25
C ALA A 586 7.68 26.08 -3.82
N SER A 587 7.30 25.76 -5.05
CA SER A 587 6.16 26.44 -5.71
C SER A 587 5.43 25.65 -6.79
N ALA A 588 5.87 24.41 -7.09
CA ALA A 588 5.32 23.58 -8.15
C ALA A 588 5.12 22.13 -7.69
N THR A 589 5.11 21.17 -8.61
CA THR A 589 4.98 19.75 -8.29
C THR A 589 6.32 19.24 -7.76
N ALA A 590 6.33 18.63 -6.59
CA ALA A 590 7.49 17.90 -6.12
C ALA A 590 7.74 16.64 -6.97
N GLY A 591 8.98 16.17 -6.97
CA GLY A 591 9.39 15.02 -7.76
C GLY A 591 8.72 13.73 -7.29
N ALA A 592 8.37 12.85 -8.22
CA ALA A 592 7.93 11.51 -7.89
C ALA A 592 9.07 10.69 -7.26
N GLY A 593 8.72 9.70 -6.45
CA GLY A 593 9.66 8.68 -6.02
C GLY A 593 10.12 7.79 -7.19
N GLY A 594 11.34 7.29 -7.11
CA GLY A 594 11.87 6.33 -8.08
C GLY A 594 11.24 4.95 -7.90
N ALA A 595 11.09 4.18 -8.97
CA ALA A 595 10.63 2.79 -8.85
C ALA A 595 11.69 1.92 -8.17
N GLY A 596 11.26 0.88 -7.47
CA GLY A 596 12.14 -0.17 -6.99
C GLY A 596 12.72 -1.01 -8.13
N GLY A 597 13.90 -1.58 -7.92
CA GLY A 597 14.55 -2.47 -8.86
C GLY A 597 13.87 -3.84 -8.93
N ALA A 598 13.96 -4.53 -10.07
CA ALA A 598 13.50 -5.91 -10.15
C ALA A 598 14.45 -6.87 -9.41
N GLY A 599 13.91 -7.90 -8.80
CA GLY A 599 14.68 -9.00 -8.22
C GLY A 599 15.35 -9.87 -9.29
N GLY A 600 16.44 -10.55 -8.89
CA GLY A 600 17.06 -11.64 -9.64
C GLY A 600 16.15 -12.84 -9.85
N LEU A 601 16.64 -13.93 -10.46
CA LEU A 601 15.83 -15.16 -10.64
C LEU A 601 15.17 -15.63 -9.33
N LEU A 602 15.89 -15.54 -8.21
CA LEU A 602 15.44 -15.93 -6.87
C LEU A 602 15.19 -14.72 -5.93
N GLY A 603 15.42 -13.50 -6.39
CA GLY A 603 15.42 -12.31 -5.53
C GLY A 603 14.05 -11.64 -5.38
N ALA A 604 13.89 -10.87 -4.30
CA ALA A 604 12.72 -10.01 -4.12
C ALA A 604 12.83 -8.72 -4.94
N GLY A 605 11.70 -8.10 -5.24
CA GLY A 605 11.67 -6.75 -5.79
C GLY A 605 12.11 -5.72 -4.75
N GLY A 606 12.75 -4.65 -5.21
CA GLY A 606 13.10 -3.52 -4.35
C GLY A 606 11.90 -2.61 -4.09
N ASP A 607 11.90 -1.90 -2.97
CA ASP A 607 10.82 -0.95 -2.65
C ASP A 607 10.88 0.31 -3.52
N GLY A 608 9.71 0.90 -3.79
CA GLY A 608 9.59 2.21 -4.41
C GLY A 608 10.01 3.34 -3.47
N GLY A 609 10.60 4.39 -4.03
CA GLY A 609 10.98 5.58 -3.27
C GLY A 609 9.77 6.45 -2.92
N GLY A 610 9.84 7.19 -1.81
CA GLY A 610 8.81 8.14 -1.42
C GLY A 610 8.73 9.36 -2.37
N GLY A 611 7.54 9.92 -2.55
CA GLY A 611 7.32 11.16 -3.30
C GLY A 611 7.86 12.39 -2.57
N GLY A 612 8.26 13.42 -3.31
CA GLY A 612 8.86 14.64 -2.74
C GLY A 612 7.86 15.57 -2.07
N TYR A 613 8.37 16.44 -1.19
CA TYR A 613 7.60 17.47 -0.48
C TYR A 613 7.42 18.75 -1.31
N ALA A 614 6.20 19.27 -1.43
CA ALA A 614 5.91 20.58 -2.00
C ALA A 614 5.44 21.58 -0.94
N ASP A 615 6.06 22.76 -0.90
CA ASP A 615 5.80 23.77 0.15
C ASP A 615 4.35 24.30 0.15
N PHE A 616 3.86 24.58 1.35
CA PHE A 616 2.50 25.04 1.64
C PHE A 616 2.35 26.56 1.54
N THR A 617 3.45 27.32 1.44
CA THR A 617 3.40 28.79 1.34
C THR A 617 2.60 29.22 0.10
N GLY A 618 1.36 29.69 0.32
CA GLY A 618 0.44 30.11 -0.74
C GLY A 618 -0.48 29.02 -1.31
N GLY A 619 -0.45 27.80 -0.76
CA GLY A 619 -1.41 26.72 -1.07
C GLY A 619 -1.38 26.19 -2.51
N LYS A 620 -0.24 26.28 -3.21
CA LYS A 620 -0.15 26.00 -4.65
C LYS A 620 0.65 24.74 -5.04
N GLY A 621 1.53 24.22 -4.17
CA GLY A 621 2.41 23.10 -4.50
C GLY A 621 1.71 21.74 -4.48
N THR A 622 2.05 20.84 -5.40
CA THR A 622 1.52 19.45 -5.41
C THR A 622 2.60 18.46 -4.99
N GLY A 623 2.28 17.57 -4.05
CA GLY A 623 3.20 16.55 -3.57
C GLY A 623 3.53 15.53 -4.67
N GLY A 624 4.74 14.98 -4.62
CA GLY A 624 5.16 13.96 -5.58
C GLY A 624 4.46 12.63 -5.33
N VAL A 625 4.14 11.86 -6.36
CA VAL A 625 3.64 10.49 -6.17
C VAL A 625 4.75 9.56 -5.68
N GLY A 626 4.38 8.52 -4.92
CA GLY A 626 5.30 7.44 -4.57
C GLY A 626 5.72 6.61 -5.78
N GLY A 627 6.93 6.07 -5.74
CA GLY A 627 7.45 5.16 -6.76
C GLY A 627 6.83 3.76 -6.64
N ALA A 628 6.69 3.04 -7.75
CA ALA A 628 6.19 1.66 -7.68
C ALA A 628 7.25 0.71 -7.09
N GLY A 629 6.80 -0.34 -6.42
CA GLY A 629 7.65 -1.47 -6.04
C GLY A 629 8.15 -2.26 -7.25
N GLY A 630 9.34 -2.84 -7.13
CA GLY A 630 9.93 -3.71 -8.14
C GLY A 630 9.28 -5.09 -8.17
N GLY A 631 9.27 -5.74 -9.34
CA GLY A 631 8.79 -7.12 -9.45
C GLY A 631 9.74 -8.12 -8.80
N GLY A 632 9.19 -9.17 -8.20
CA GLY A 632 9.95 -10.32 -7.72
C GLY A 632 10.52 -11.16 -8.86
N GLY A 633 11.51 -11.97 -8.54
CA GLY A 633 12.18 -12.90 -9.46
C GLY A 633 11.28 -13.97 -10.06
N LEU A 634 11.58 -14.42 -11.28
CA LEU A 634 10.79 -15.45 -11.97
C LEU A 634 10.52 -16.71 -11.10
N LEU A 635 11.51 -17.13 -10.31
CA LEU A 635 11.45 -18.27 -9.39
C LEU A 635 11.57 -17.86 -7.90
N GLY A 636 11.51 -16.55 -7.61
CA GLY A 636 11.74 -15.99 -6.28
C GLY A 636 10.84 -16.59 -5.21
N GLY A 637 9.55 -16.77 -5.49
CA GLY A 637 8.64 -17.32 -4.50
C GLY A 637 8.74 -18.82 -4.26
N LEU A 638 9.61 -19.57 -4.97
CA LEU A 638 9.97 -20.92 -4.49
C LEU A 638 10.79 -20.86 -3.19
N PHE A 639 11.39 -19.70 -2.92
CA PHE A 639 12.14 -19.38 -1.70
C PHE A 639 11.55 -18.17 -0.98
N ASP A 640 10.24 -17.94 -1.17
CA ASP A 640 9.47 -16.92 -0.44
C ASP A 640 9.95 -15.48 -0.64
N ALA A 641 10.51 -15.17 -1.82
CA ALA A 641 10.78 -13.80 -2.25
C ALA A 641 9.59 -13.21 -3.03
N GLY A 642 9.19 -11.99 -2.66
CA GLY A 642 8.01 -11.31 -3.20
C GLY A 642 8.31 -10.06 -4.05
N GLY A 643 7.25 -9.37 -4.45
CA GLY A 643 7.34 -8.03 -5.01
C GLY A 643 7.71 -6.98 -3.95
N GLY A 644 8.38 -5.91 -4.37
CA GLY A 644 8.72 -4.79 -3.49
C GLY A 644 7.51 -3.91 -3.19
N ILE A 645 7.60 -3.10 -2.14
CA ILE A 645 6.50 -2.25 -1.68
C ILE A 645 6.44 -0.96 -2.49
N GLY A 646 5.25 -0.43 -2.71
CA GLY A 646 5.08 0.91 -3.25
C GLY A 646 5.55 2.01 -2.30
N GLY A 647 6.23 3.03 -2.82
CA GLY A 647 6.67 4.17 -2.02
C GLY A 647 5.51 5.03 -1.55
N ALA A 648 5.65 5.68 -0.39
CA ALA A 648 4.67 6.64 0.11
C ALA A 648 4.56 7.88 -0.79
N GLY A 649 3.38 8.49 -0.86
CA GLY A 649 3.19 9.80 -1.48
C GLY A 649 3.94 10.92 -0.76
N GLY A 650 4.19 12.01 -1.48
CA GLY A 650 4.79 13.23 -0.95
C GLY A 650 3.73 14.26 -0.56
N GLN A 651 4.01 15.09 0.45
CA GLN A 651 3.06 16.12 0.90
C GLN A 651 3.01 17.32 -0.06
N GLY A 652 1.88 18.02 -0.13
CA GLY A 652 1.75 19.25 -0.92
C GLY A 652 0.61 20.17 -0.51
N GLY A 653 0.85 21.49 -0.60
CA GLY A 653 -0.13 22.52 -0.24
C GLY A 653 -1.46 22.50 -0.99
N ALA A 654 -1.43 22.29 -2.30
CA ALA A 654 -2.63 22.21 -3.14
C ALA A 654 -3.19 20.79 -3.21
N ALA A 655 -2.32 19.80 -3.35
CA ALA A 655 -2.69 18.38 -3.41
C ALA A 655 -1.54 17.53 -2.90
N ALA A 656 -1.89 16.43 -2.23
CA ALA A 656 -0.92 15.41 -1.87
C ALA A 656 -0.61 14.46 -3.03
N GLY A 657 0.55 13.81 -2.93
CA GLY A 657 0.90 12.68 -3.75
C GLY A 657 0.15 11.41 -3.34
N ALA A 658 -0.23 10.61 -4.33
CA ALA A 658 -0.68 9.25 -4.10
C ALA A 658 0.49 8.32 -3.78
N GLY A 659 0.21 7.21 -3.10
CA GLY A 659 1.16 6.13 -2.91
C GLY A 659 1.45 5.37 -4.22
N GLY A 660 2.64 4.81 -4.31
CA GLY A 660 3.04 3.95 -5.42
C GLY A 660 2.38 2.57 -5.33
N ALA A 661 2.21 1.90 -6.47
CA ALA A 661 1.72 0.52 -6.47
C ALA A 661 2.79 -0.45 -5.94
N GLY A 662 2.36 -1.53 -5.31
CA GLY A 662 3.22 -2.66 -4.99
C GLY A 662 3.70 -3.40 -6.24
N GLY A 663 4.87 -4.01 -6.14
CA GLY A 663 5.43 -4.86 -7.18
C GLY A 663 4.75 -6.22 -7.21
N ASN A 664 4.63 -6.83 -8.38
CA ASN A 664 4.10 -8.20 -8.46
C ASN A 664 5.12 -9.22 -7.90
N GLY A 665 4.61 -10.32 -7.36
CA GLY A 665 5.39 -11.50 -7.02
C GLY A 665 6.04 -12.17 -8.23
N GLY A 666 6.85 -13.20 -7.97
CA GLY A 666 7.52 -13.98 -9.01
C GLY A 666 6.54 -14.73 -9.91
N VAL A 667 6.93 -15.01 -11.15
CA VAL A 667 6.00 -15.58 -12.15
C VAL A 667 5.42 -16.93 -11.73
N ILE A 668 6.18 -17.82 -11.09
CA ILE A 668 5.64 -19.11 -10.61
C ILE A 668 5.02 -18.98 -9.22
N ALA A 669 5.74 -18.35 -8.30
CA ALA A 669 5.35 -18.20 -6.92
C ALA A 669 5.81 -16.85 -6.35
N GLY A 670 5.15 -16.38 -5.28
CA GLY A 670 5.63 -15.30 -4.42
C GLY A 670 4.54 -14.27 -4.11
N VAL A 671 4.62 -13.64 -2.93
CA VAL A 671 3.67 -12.60 -2.53
C VAL A 671 3.79 -11.35 -3.41
N GLY A 672 2.66 -10.70 -3.67
CA GLY A 672 2.66 -9.33 -4.16
C GLY A 672 3.14 -8.36 -3.07
N GLY A 673 3.82 -7.29 -3.48
CA GLY A 673 4.21 -6.22 -2.57
C GLY A 673 3.02 -5.35 -2.19
N ALA A 674 3.03 -4.77 -0.99
CA ALA A 674 2.00 -3.83 -0.56
C ALA A 674 2.05 -2.53 -1.38
N GLY A 675 0.90 -1.88 -1.51
CA GLY A 675 0.81 -0.51 -2.03
C GLY A 675 1.32 0.51 -1.02
N GLY A 676 1.89 1.61 -1.52
CA GLY A 676 2.34 2.73 -0.70
C GLY A 676 1.19 3.56 -0.16
N SER A 677 1.38 4.23 0.96
CA SER A 677 0.38 5.15 1.53
C SER A 677 0.31 6.46 0.72
N GLY A 678 -0.86 7.09 0.66
CA GLY A 678 -0.99 8.47 0.20
C GLY A 678 -0.42 9.47 1.21
N ALA A 679 -0.23 10.73 0.82
CA ALA A 679 0.22 11.81 1.72
C ALA A 679 -0.86 12.86 2.09
N PHE A 680 -0.50 13.75 3.02
CA PHE A 680 -1.32 14.90 3.43
C PHE A 680 -1.16 16.09 2.48
N GLY A 681 -2.26 16.82 2.25
CA GLY A 681 -2.30 18.03 1.43
C GLY A 681 -3.69 18.65 1.34
N GLY A 682 -3.80 19.79 0.63
CA GLY A 682 -5.08 20.50 0.44
C GLY A 682 -6.14 19.69 -0.31
N ALA A 683 -5.70 18.82 -1.21
CA ALA A 683 -6.46 17.71 -1.79
C ALA A 683 -5.79 16.37 -1.43
N HIS A 684 -6.59 15.30 -1.41
CA HIS A 684 -6.26 14.06 -0.72
C HIS A 684 -5.26 13.16 -1.47
N GLY A 685 -4.44 12.41 -0.72
CA GLY A 685 -3.53 11.39 -1.27
C GLY A 685 -4.18 10.02 -1.22
N ASN A 686 -4.35 9.36 -2.37
CA ASN A 686 -4.85 7.98 -2.40
C ASN A 686 -3.73 6.99 -2.07
N GLY A 687 -4.10 5.86 -1.49
CA GLY A 687 -3.22 4.70 -1.38
C GLY A 687 -2.94 4.07 -2.73
N GLY A 688 -1.74 3.50 -2.87
CA GLY A 688 -1.36 2.71 -4.04
C GLY A 688 -1.97 1.31 -3.98
N ASN A 689 -2.18 0.68 -5.13
CA ASN A 689 -2.69 -0.69 -5.17
C ASN A 689 -1.60 -1.69 -4.74
N GLY A 690 -2.00 -2.81 -4.15
CA GLY A 690 -1.14 -3.95 -3.93
C GLY A 690 -0.74 -4.62 -5.24
N GLY A 691 0.44 -5.25 -5.24
CA GLY A 691 0.93 -6.05 -6.35
C GLY A 691 0.24 -7.41 -6.39
N ASN A 692 0.18 -8.04 -7.56
CA ASN A 692 -0.38 -9.38 -7.67
C ASN A 692 0.60 -10.44 -7.16
N GLY A 693 0.10 -11.54 -6.61
CA GLY A 693 0.88 -12.73 -6.32
C GLY A 693 1.39 -13.43 -7.59
N GLY A 694 2.23 -14.45 -7.42
CA GLY A 694 2.74 -15.25 -8.53
C GLY A 694 1.67 -16.06 -9.25
N LEU A 695 1.90 -16.51 -10.48
CA LEU A 695 0.84 -17.13 -11.29
C LEU A 695 0.28 -18.41 -10.67
N LEU A 696 1.10 -19.22 -9.99
CA LEU A 696 0.68 -20.52 -9.46
C LEU A 696 0.43 -20.47 -7.95
N PHE A 697 1.33 -19.86 -7.18
CA PHE A 697 1.22 -19.68 -5.74
C PHE A 697 1.58 -18.24 -5.35
N GLY A 698 1.10 -17.79 -4.20
CA GLY A 698 1.46 -16.50 -3.62
C GLY A 698 0.27 -15.57 -3.49
N ASP A 699 0.17 -14.95 -2.33
CA ASP A 699 -0.92 -14.05 -1.99
C ASP A 699 -0.77 -12.71 -2.71
N GLY A 700 -1.90 -12.05 -2.96
CA GLY A 700 -1.90 -10.66 -3.40
C GLY A 700 -1.35 -9.74 -2.31
N GLY A 701 -0.66 -8.68 -2.70
CA GLY A 701 -0.21 -7.65 -1.77
C GLY A 701 -1.36 -6.77 -1.30
N ASP A 702 -1.26 -6.24 -0.08
CA ASP A 702 -2.29 -5.34 0.45
C ASP A 702 -2.28 -3.98 -0.24
N GLY A 703 -3.45 -3.34 -0.33
CA GLY A 703 -3.58 -1.96 -0.77
C GLY A 703 -3.03 -0.98 0.25
N GLY A 704 -2.40 0.10 -0.22
CA GLY A 704 -1.90 1.18 0.63
C GLY A 704 -3.03 2.03 1.21
N THR A 705 -2.76 2.70 2.34
CA THR A 705 -3.76 3.57 2.96
C THR A 705 -3.91 4.90 2.22
N GLY A 706 -5.14 5.42 2.17
CA GLY A 706 -5.39 6.80 1.77
C GLY A 706 -5.20 7.76 2.95
N THR A 707 -5.02 9.04 2.66
CA THR A 707 -4.81 10.08 3.69
C THR A 707 -5.58 11.36 3.39
N ALA A 708 -5.95 12.10 4.44
CA ALA A 708 -6.69 13.36 4.39
C ALA A 708 -8.07 13.32 3.70
N GLY A 709 -8.74 12.16 3.58
CA GLY A 709 -9.95 11.96 2.74
C GLY A 709 -9.68 11.17 1.45
N GLY A 710 -8.45 10.71 1.24
CA GLY A 710 -8.03 9.94 0.07
C GLY A 710 -8.47 8.49 0.17
N LYS A 711 -8.73 7.85 -0.97
CA LYS A 711 -9.18 6.45 -0.99
C LYS A 711 -8.03 5.50 -0.66
N GLY A 712 -8.34 4.38 -0.01
CA GLY A 712 -7.41 3.26 0.09
C GLY A 712 -7.17 2.64 -1.29
N GLY A 713 -5.98 2.06 -1.46
CA GLY A 713 -5.63 1.30 -2.66
C GLY A 713 -6.29 -0.08 -2.67
N ALA A 714 -6.51 -0.64 -3.85
CA ALA A 714 -7.04 -2.00 -3.96
C ALA A 714 -5.97 -3.05 -3.59
N GLY A 715 -6.39 -4.16 -3.02
CA GLY A 715 -5.55 -5.34 -2.84
C GLY A 715 -5.20 -6.03 -4.16
N GLY A 716 -4.07 -6.71 -4.18
CA GLY A 716 -3.58 -7.48 -5.33
C GLY A 716 -4.33 -8.81 -5.51
N THR A 717 -4.34 -9.34 -6.73
CA THR A 717 -4.91 -10.66 -7.00
C THR A 717 -3.96 -11.79 -6.59
N SER A 718 -4.52 -12.93 -6.19
CA SER A 718 -3.77 -14.12 -5.79
C SER A 718 -3.24 -14.92 -6.99
N GLY A 719 -2.30 -15.83 -6.71
CA GLY A 719 -1.97 -16.93 -7.61
C GLY A 719 -3.08 -17.96 -7.81
N LEU A 720 -2.89 -18.86 -8.78
CA LEU A 720 -3.91 -19.83 -9.19
C LEU A 720 -4.34 -20.77 -8.07
N LEU A 721 -3.40 -21.30 -7.28
CA LEU A 721 -3.61 -22.43 -6.38
C LEU A 721 -3.29 -22.07 -4.94
N LEU A 722 -4.28 -22.22 -4.05
CA LEU A 722 -4.12 -22.15 -2.59
C LEU A 722 -3.48 -20.83 -2.14
N SER A 723 -3.99 -19.71 -2.67
CA SER A 723 -3.46 -18.37 -2.38
C SER A 723 -4.61 -17.39 -2.26
N ASP A 724 -4.46 -16.43 -1.36
CA ASP A 724 -5.50 -15.48 -1.00
C ASP A 724 -5.27 -14.13 -1.69
N GLY A 725 -6.36 -13.40 -1.94
CA GLY A 725 -6.27 -12.03 -2.43
C GLY A 725 -5.78 -11.09 -1.34
N GLY A 726 -5.05 -10.04 -1.72
CA GLY A 726 -4.58 -9.03 -0.77
C GLY A 726 -5.73 -8.19 -0.20
N ASP A 727 -5.58 -7.66 1.00
CA ASP A 727 -6.59 -6.81 1.61
C ASP A 727 -6.63 -5.43 0.93
N GLY A 728 -7.80 -4.82 0.91
CA GLY A 728 -7.97 -3.43 0.49
C GLY A 728 -7.41 -2.47 1.54
N GLY A 729 -6.73 -1.41 1.09
CA GLY A 729 -6.19 -0.38 1.98
C GLY A 729 -7.30 0.43 2.65
N SER A 730 -7.05 0.93 3.87
CA SER A 730 -8.01 1.82 4.54
C SER A 730 -8.09 3.18 3.86
N GLY A 731 -9.29 3.77 3.83
CA GLY A 731 -9.49 5.16 3.43
C GLY A 731 -8.96 6.15 4.47
N GLY A 732 -8.52 7.31 4.02
CA GLY A 732 -7.92 8.33 4.86
C GLY A 732 -8.95 9.12 5.66
N GLY A 733 -8.65 9.38 6.94
CA GLY A 733 -9.40 10.33 7.74
C GLY A 733 -9.28 11.77 7.19
N GLY A 734 -10.37 12.55 7.26
CA GLY A 734 -10.45 13.92 6.74
C GLY A 734 -9.96 14.99 7.71
N GLY A 735 -9.49 16.12 7.17
CA GLY A 735 -9.13 17.32 7.96
C GLY A 735 -10.33 18.21 8.33
N SER A 736 -10.09 19.27 9.11
CA SER A 736 -11.12 20.09 9.79
C SER A 736 -11.91 21.09 8.92
N GLY A 737 -12.06 20.87 7.61
CA GLY A 737 -12.76 21.80 6.69
C GLY A 737 -14.22 21.41 6.36
N PRO A 738 -15.11 22.37 6.05
CA PRO A 738 -16.49 22.08 5.65
C PRO A 738 -16.53 21.39 4.27
N GLY A 739 -17.22 20.24 4.19
CA GLY A 739 -17.44 19.49 2.94
C GLY A 739 -16.41 18.39 2.63
N ILE A 740 -15.51 18.09 3.58
CA ILE A 740 -14.52 17.02 3.41
C ILE A 740 -15.15 15.68 3.83
N THR A 741 -15.14 14.70 2.92
CA THR A 741 -15.64 13.34 3.14
C THR A 741 -14.48 12.41 3.48
N GLY A 742 -14.78 11.33 4.20
CA GLY A 742 -13.79 10.33 4.52
C GLY A 742 -13.40 9.57 3.26
N GLY A 743 -12.14 9.18 3.18
CA GLY A 743 -11.68 8.34 2.09
C GLY A 743 -12.44 7.04 2.07
N ALA A 744 -12.87 6.58 0.89
CA ALA A 744 -13.39 5.22 0.77
C ALA A 744 -12.26 4.20 1.02
N GLY A 745 -12.61 3.06 1.61
CA GLY A 745 -11.73 1.90 1.65
C GLY A 745 -11.46 1.34 0.25
N GLY A 746 -10.30 0.73 0.08
CA GLY A 746 -9.92 0.03 -1.14
C GLY A 746 -10.63 -1.32 -1.27
N ALA A 747 -10.82 -1.80 -2.49
CA ALA A 747 -11.37 -3.13 -2.73
C ALA A 747 -10.37 -4.22 -2.33
N GLY A 748 -10.86 -5.35 -1.81
CA GLY A 748 -10.08 -6.55 -1.61
C GLY A 748 -9.70 -7.22 -2.94
N GLY A 749 -8.56 -7.90 -2.95
CA GLY A 749 -8.04 -8.65 -4.06
C GLY A 749 -8.82 -9.94 -4.31
N GLY A 750 -8.99 -10.30 -5.59
CA GLY A 750 -9.63 -11.58 -5.94
C GLY A 750 -8.68 -12.77 -5.85
N ALA A 751 -9.23 -13.91 -5.45
CA ALA A 751 -8.58 -15.20 -5.60
C ALA A 751 -8.85 -15.85 -6.97
N SER A 752 -7.97 -16.75 -7.40
CA SER A 752 -8.03 -17.38 -8.72
C SER A 752 -8.80 -18.72 -8.73
N LEU A 753 -8.15 -19.89 -8.62
CA LEU A 753 -8.84 -21.20 -8.71
C LEU A 753 -9.17 -21.78 -7.32
N PHE A 754 -8.19 -21.74 -6.42
CA PHE A 754 -8.32 -22.12 -5.01
C PHE A 754 -7.78 -20.99 -4.14
N GLY A 755 -8.58 -20.50 -3.20
CA GLY A 755 -8.15 -19.45 -2.27
C GLY A 755 -9.26 -18.45 -1.96
N PHE A 756 -9.03 -17.61 -0.95
CA PHE A 756 -10.03 -16.70 -0.41
C PHE A 756 -9.85 -15.29 -0.95
N GLY A 757 -10.97 -14.59 -1.16
CA GLY A 757 -10.92 -13.17 -1.51
C GLY A 757 -10.39 -12.34 -0.33
N GLY A 758 -9.60 -11.31 -0.63
CA GLY A 758 -9.10 -10.36 0.38
C GLY A 758 -10.24 -9.50 0.93
N ALA A 759 -10.11 -9.01 2.16
CA ALA A 759 -11.11 -8.14 2.76
C ALA A 759 -11.10 -6.74 2.11
N GLY A 760 -12.26 -6.09 2.08
CA GLY A 760 -12.36 -4.68 1.73
C GLY A 760 -11.78 -3.79 2.83
N GLY A 761 -11.13 -2.69 2.43
CA GLY A 761 -10.57 -1.74 3.37
C GLY A 761 -11.64 -0.95 4.12
N ALA A 762 -11.35 -0.53 5.35
CA ALA A 762 -12.26 0.34 6.11
C ALA A 762 -12.33 1.75 5.51
N GLY A 763 -13.50 2.40 5.59
CA GLY A 763 -13.66 3.82 5.26
C GLY A 763 -13.02 4.75 6.31
N GLY A 764 -12.59 5.92 5.88
CA GLY A 764 -11.95 6.92 6.73
C GLY A 764 -12.93 7.73 7.58
N PHE A 765 -12.50 8.14 8.78
CA PHE A 765 -13.29 9.00 9.68
C PHE A 765 -13.26 10.48 9.27
N THR A 766 -14.38 11.22 9.40
CA THR A 766 -14.36 12.70 9.35
C THR A 766 -15.35 13.37 10.28
N SER A 767 -15.28 14.71 10.39
CA SER A 767 -16.28 15.48 11.12
C SER A 767 -17.64 15.58 10.40
N THR A 768 -17.71 15.31 9.09
CA THR A 768 -18.92 15.60 8.28
C THR A 768 -19.54 14.34 7.70
N ALA A 769 -18.80 13.58 6.89
CA ALA A 769 -19.27 12.35 6.30
C ALA A 769 -18.16 11.30 6.29
N GLY A 770 -18.45 10.11 6.83
CA GLY A 770 -17.54 8.98 6.82
C GLY A 770 -17.33 8.44 5.42
N GLY A 771 -16.16 7.86 5.16
CA GLY A 771 -15.89 7.17 3.90
C GLY A 771 -16.62 5.83 3.84
N SER A 772 -16.98 5.37 2.64
CA SER A 772 -17.54 4.02 2.49
C SER A 772 -16.47 2.96 2.72
N GLY A 773 -16.85 1.79 3.24
CA GLY A 773 -16.01 0.61 3.20
C GLY A 773 -15.75 0.14 1.77
N GLY A 774 -14.64 -0.55 1.57
CA GLY A 774 -14.29 -1.18 0.30
C GLY A 774 -15.03 -2.51 0.11
N ILE A 775 -15.24 -2.91 -1.14
CA ILE A 775 -15.82 -4.22 -1.45
C ILE A 775 -14.85 -5.34 -1.13
N GLY A 776 -15.36 -6.50 -0.71
CA GLY A 776 -14.59 -7.72 -0.55
C GLY A 776 -14.17 -8.33 -1.88
N GLY A 777 -13.04 -9.01 -1.89
CA GLY A 777 -12.51 -9.71 -3.06
C GLY A 777 -13.30 -10.97 -3.39
N ARG A 778 -13.33 -11.38 -4.66
CA ARG A 778 -13.96 -12.65 -5.06
C ARG A 778 -13.15 -13.86 -4.58
N GLY A 779 -13.84 -14.91 -4.12
CA GLY A 779 -13.24 -16.19 -3.80
C GLY A 779 -12.84 -16.99 -5.05
N GLY A 780 -12.04 -18.04 -4.85
CA GLY A 780 -11.57 -18.90 -5.92
C GLY A 780 -12.70 -19.58 -6.69
N LEU A 781 -12.48 -19.81 -7.99
CA LEU A 781 -13.45 -20.39 -8.91
C LEU A 781 -13.96 -21.78 -8.47
N LEU A 782 -13.08 -22.60 -7.88
CA LEU A 782 -13.42 -23.96 -7.42
C LEU A 782 -13.65 -24.03 -5.92
N VAL A 783 -12.72 -23.48 -5.14
CA VAL A 783 -12.82 -23.46 -3.67
C VAL A 783 -12.34 -22.13 -3.14
N GLY A 784 -13.16 -21.48 -2.32
CA GLY A 784 -12.82 -20.22 -1.67
C GLY A 784 -14.06 -19.39 -1.37
N SER A 785 -14.16 -18.86 -0.16
CA SER A 785 -15.12 -17.81 0.15
C SER A 785 -14.68 -16.47 -0.44
N GLY A 786 -15.68 -15.63 -0.73
CA GLY A 786 -15.42 -14.22 -0.96
C GLY A 786 -14.91 -13.53 0.31
N GLY A 787 -14.17 -12.45 0.13
CA GLY A 787 -13.68 -11.62 1.22
C GLY A 787 -14.79 -10.76 1.81
N ASP A 788 -14.67 -10.40 3.08
CA ASP A 788 -15.65 -9.54 3.74
C ASP A 788 -15.53 -8.10 3.24
N GLY A 789 -16.65 -7.39 3.18
CA GLY A 789 -16.70 -5.97 2.90
C GLY A 789 -16.15 -5.14 4.06
N GLY A 790 -15.51 -4.03 3.73
CA GLY A 790 -14.93 -3.12 4.70
C GLY A 790 -15.99 -2.37 5.50
N ALA A 791 -15.68 -2.03 6.75
CA ALA A 791 -16.56 -1.19 7.56
C ALA A 791 -16.62 0.25 7.02
N GLY A 792 -17.78 0.89 7.17
CA GLY A 792 -17.94 2.33 6.93
C GLY A 792 -17.14 3.15 7.94
N GLY A 793 -16.61 4.29 7.48
CA GLY A 793 -15.89 5.23 8.32
C GLY A 793 -16.80 6.02 9.25
N GLY A 794 -16.30 6.36 10.44
CA GLY A 794 -17.07 7.13 11.42
C GLY A 794 -17.26 8.61 11.04
N ALA A 795 -18.34 9.23 11.53
CA ALA A 795 -18.45 10.69 11.52
C ALA A 795 -19.36 11.27 12.61
N PHE A 796 -19.31 12.60 12.78
CA PHE A 796 -20.24 13.31 13.69
C PHE A 796 -21.62 13.57 13.06
N VAL A 797 -21.74 13.56 11.73
CA VAL A 797 -22.99 13.89 11.03
C VAL A 797 -23.52 12.70 10.22
N THR A 798 -22.80 12.29 9.17
CA THR A 798 -23.21 11.18 8.30
C THR A 798 -22.20 10.04 8.33
N GLY A 799 -22.63 8.86 8.76
CA GLY A 799 -21.80 7.67 8.82
C GLY A 799 -21.46 7.15 7.43
N GLY A 800 -20.28 6.53 7.29
CA GLY A 800 -19.91 5.82 6.08
C GLY A 800 -20.76 4.56 5.87
N SER A 801 -21.05 4.22 4.61
CA SER A 801 -21.66 2.94 4.26
C SER A 801 -20.66 1.80 4.42
N GLY A 802 -21.14 0.61 4.78
CA GLY A 802 -20.35 -0.60 4.66
C GLY A 802 -20.10 -0.97 3.20
N GLY A 803 -19.00 -1.69 2.95
CA GLY A 803 -18.71 -2.27 1.64
C GLY A 803 -19.40 -3.61 1.44
N ASP A 804 -19.70 -3.99 0.21
CA ASP A 804 -20.30 -5.30 -0.09
C ASP A 804 -19.29 -6.43 0.11
N GLY A 805 -19.78 -7.59 0.52
CA GLY A 805 -18.99 -8.83 0.59
C GLY A 805 -18.72 -9.40 -0.81
N GLY A 806 -17.59 -10.09 -0.95
CA GLY A 806 -17.20 -10.71 -2.21
C GLY A 806 -17.98 -11.99 -2.53
N ASP A 807 -18.14 -12.29 -3.80
CA ASP A 807 -18.80 -13.51 -4.26
C ASP A 807 -17.87 -14.73 -4.25
N SER A 808 -18.46 -15.92 -4.23
CA SER A 808 -17.81 -17.21 -4.52
C SER A 808 -18.60 -17.98 -5.60
N LEU A 809 -17.98 -18.97 -6.26
CA LEU A 809 -18.59 -19.64 -7.41
C LEU A 809 -18.99 -21.10 -7.19
N LEU A 810 -18.07 -22.00 -6.82
CA LEU A 810 -18.36 -23.43 -6.72
C LEU A 810 -18.46 -23.92 -5.27
N ILE A 811 -17.37 -23.92 -4.52
CA ILE A 811 -17.35 -24.29 -3.10
C ILE A 811 -16.88 -23.08 -2.31
N GLY A 812 -17.72 -22.54 -1.46
CA GLY A 812 -17.38 -21.37 -0.67
C GLY A 812 -18.58 -20.54 -0.30
N ASP A 813 -18.46 -19.87 0.84
CA ASP A 813 -19.44 -18.91 1.30
C ASP A 813 -19.23 -17.56 0.61
N GLY A 814 -20.30 -16.79 0.42
CA GLY A 814 -20.15 -15.38 0.07
C GLY A 814 -19.53 -14.62 1.25
N GLY A 815 -18.75 -13.58 1.00
CA GLY A 815 -18.18 -12.74 2.06
C GLY A 815 -19.27 -11.93 2.78
N ASN A 816 -19.08 -11.60 4.05
CA ASN A 816 -20.02 -10.75 4.77
C ASN A 816 -19.98 -9.31 4.24
N GLY A 817 -21.12 -8.63 4.24
CA GLY A 817 -21.18 -7.19 4.04
C GLY A 817 -20.57 -6.44 5.23
N GLY A 818 -19.94 -5.30 4.96
CA GLY A 818 -19.37 -4.44 5.97
C GLY A 818 -20.45 -3.68 6.76
N ASN A 819 -20.18 -3.42 8.03
CA ASN A 819 -21.06 -2.62 8.88
C ASN A 819 -21.04 -1.15 8.48
N ALA A 820 -22.18 -0.47 8.59
CA ALA A 820 -22.26 0.98 8.47
C ALA A 820 -21.84 1.66 9.79
N ASP A 821 -21.44 2.93 9.72
CA ASP A 821 -21.25 3.72 10.93
C ASP A 821 -22.57 4.19 11.56
N SER A 822 -22.59 4.29 12.89
CA SER A 822 -23.76 4.64 13.71
C SER A 822 -23.90 6.15 14.01
N ALA A 823 -23.34 7.03 13.18
CA ALA A 823 -23.55 8.48 13.27
C ALA A 823 -25.04 8.88 13.26
N PRO A 824 -25.38 10.13 13.62
CA PRO A 824 -26.77 10.61 13.63
C PRO A 824 -27.54 10.38 12.33
N THR A 825 -26.86 10.46 11.17
CA THR A 825 -27.34 9.94 9.89
C THR A 825 -26.54 8.69 9.56
N PRO A 826 -27.05 7.47 9.83
CA PRO A 826 -26.30 6.24 9.59
C PRO A 826 -25.97 6.03 8.13
N GLY A 827 -24.86 5.35 7.85
CA GLY A 827 -24.57 4.82 6.52
C GLY A 827 -25.48 3.64 6.16
N THR A 828 -25.41 3.18 4.91
CA THR A 828 -26.07 1.94 4.50
C THR A 828 -25.17 0.74 4.79
N PRO A 829 -25.66 -0.34 5.41
CA PRO A 829 -24.88 -1.55 5.54
C PRO A 829 -24.57 -2.16 4.17
N GLY A 830 -23.41 -2.81 4.06
CA GLY A 830 -23.02 -3.52 2.84
C GLY A 830 -23.83 -4.80 2.66
N SER A 831 -24.06 -5.22 1.43
CA SER A 831 -24.71 -6.49 1.13
C SER A 831 -23.74 -7.66 1.31
N GLY A 832 -24.25 -8.81 1.74
CA GLY A 832 -23.51 -10.07 1.74
C GLY A 832 -23.29 -10.59 0.31
N GLY A 833 -22.11 -11.14 0.06
CA GLY A 833 -21.78 -11.74 -1.23
C GLY A 833 -22.58 -13.02 -1.50
N ASN A 834 -22.69 -13.39 -2.77
CA ASN A 834 -23.30 -14.64 -3.18
C ASN A 834 -22.36 -15.82 -2.88
N ALA A 835 -22.94 -16.90 -2.36
CA ALA A 835 -22.23 -18.16 -2.21
C ALA A 835 -22.09 -18.90 -3.54
N GLY A 836 -21.09 -19.78 -3.57
CA GLY A 836 -20.98 -20.78 -4.60
C GLY A 836 -22.08 -21.85 -4.47
N LEU A 837 -22.10 -22.77 -5.44
CA LEU A 837 -23.04 -23.91 -5.46
C LEU A 837 -23.06 -24.68 -4.12
N LEU A 838 -21.91 -24.79 -3.47
CA LEU A 838 -21.70 -25.45 -2.19
C LEU A 838 -21.20 -24.45 -1.14
N GLY A 839 -22.08 -23.55 -0.69
CA GLY A 839 -21.85 -22.65 0.43
C GLY A 839 -23.08 -21.83 0.81
N VAL A 840 -22.91 -20.93 1.78
CA VAL A 840 -23.94 -20.03 2.33
C VAL A 840 -23.64 -18.60 1.93
N ASN A 841 -24.68 -17.85 1.54
CA ASN A 841 -24.50 -16.44 1.20
C ASN A 841 -23.91 -15.67 2.39
N GLY A 842 -23.17 -14.62 2.07
CA GLY A 842 -22.71 -13.67 3.06
C GLY A 842 -23.87 -13.05 3.84
N ILE A 843 -23.57 -12.65 5.07
CA ILE A 843 -24.52 -11.92 5.90
C ILE A 843 -24.38 -10.43 5.56
N ASP A 844 -25.50 -9.74 5.37
CA ASP A 844 -25.49 -8.28 5.22
C ASP A 844 -24.85 -7.62 6.45
N GLY A 845 -24.23 -6.47 6.23
CA GLY A 845 -23.75 -5.61 7.30
C GLY A 845 -24.86 -5.16 8.23
N LEU A 846 -24.47 -4.64 9.39
CA LEU A 846 -25.36 -4.03 10.38
C LEU A 846 -25.39 -2.51 10.33
#